data_AF-A0A163MGV8-F1
#
_entry.id   AF-A0A163MGV8-F1
#
_cell.length_a   1.000
_cell.length_b   1.000
_cell.length_c   1.000
_cell.angle_alpha   90.00
_cell.angle_beta   90.00
_cell.angle_gamma   90.00
#
_symmetry.space_group_name_H-M   'P 1'
#
loop_
_entity.id
_entity.type
_entity.pdbx_description
1 polymer ?
#
loop_
_entity_poly.entity_id
_entity_poly.type
_entity_poly.pdbx_seq_one_letter_code
_entity_poly.pdbx_strand_id
1 'polypeptide(L)'
;MENTNQDADQQSYMDSAIRAVQQKKPIPEIDFTLHTMEDGTQVSTQERVCKDVQAPAFHPPTDEQFFSPQDRTKPNIQFLKQHFYREGRLTEQQALWIIKKGAEILRSEPNLLEMDAPITVCGDVHGQYYDLMKLFEVGGDPADTRYLFLGDYVDRGYFSIECVLYLWSLKIWYPNTLWLLRGNHECRHLTDYFTFKLECKHKYSEAVYEACMDAFCALPLAAVMNKQFLCIHGGLSPELHTLEDLKSIDRFREPPTHGLMCDILWADPLEEFGQEKTNDFFIHNHVRGCSYFFSYPAACAFLEKNNLLSIIRAHEAQDAGYRMYRKTRTTGFPSVMTIFSAPNYLDVYNNKAAVLKYENNVMNIRQFNCTPHPYWLPNFMDVFTWSLPFVGEKITDMLIAILNTCSKEELEEETPSSLASGPSSPQPLANLDPDSTEFKRRAIKNKILAIGRLSRVFQVLREESERVTELKTASGGRLPAGTLMLGAEGIKQAIHSFEDARKVDLQNERLPPSHEEVRKSQEMHREQALEKATKDAENDKELGRVARRISIPMPPWVASASRLTSLTRGRAVERLSTALRCHNATPRALNLRVRSASTHVSPTAINLRPNIPPRNKELYDALSALSGTAETHVNISRLQLALSGLAAQDAVTRVAVLGLNGQTSAQRLARLLLADPLGNEESWEKELEKAGDGNEKAVLLKFGDENDTHRPTPLYKVLSAPSRVLRAHNLEVLVSTLNVDTANMLMTASTESSEESVLVPKLQATSARGTPVPYPVHKTLILGEGLDSALAFGRFSSDSAKGMREMVKVAVDLPAPQKEAHTDAQAESAVINVQVGSQALASFRESVANSQIFERGWFKSGLPTLSKWLISDLQPVEPIKPTMRTLVSSIADDVEAKLLKEDTARLTLLASISTDHEATAAISNALDVWAERSHTELRDELDEAFSARNWHKLSWWKLLWRVDDVTMLSQEIIERRWLISAEKSSIFLAGRMAQAGFPEDLPENVVYEIPVTTTDTAPTLDNPPPTNLSTAVRKAQPWSENIATAREELVAANVPPLQALAQRLILQTMSTTSLSSALSALLYVSSSCSVFEAGAVAALGLTLSLRRMQKLWEGARESWQGTVREEGRRTLKATEDLVRLIIRSKEQGKTQVDEGAVERRQAREAVKAVREALAKMSKQTE
;
A
#
# COMPACT_ATOMS: atom_id res chain seq x y z
N MET A 1 -7.72 -12.77 67.45
CA MET A 1 -9.15 -12.66 67.09
C MET A 1 -9.25 -12.64 65.58
N GLU A 2 -8.97 -13.77 64.92
CA GLU A 2 -8.87 -13.83 63.44
C GLU A 2 -9.65 -14.99 62.79
N ASN A 3 -10.10 -16.00 63.55
CA ASN A 3 -10.83 -17.15 62.99
C ASN A 3 -12.33 -16.91 62.72
N THR A 4 -12.93 -15.78 63.12
CA THR A 4 -14.38 -15.56 63.02
C THR A 4 -14.84 -14.90 61.72
N ASN A 5 -13.94 -14.43 60.86
CA ASN A 5 -14.31 -13.80 59.58
C ASN A 5 -14.36 -14.76 58.39
N GLN A 6 -13.72 -15.93 58.43
CA GLN A 6 -13.72 -16.86 57.31
C GLN A 6 -15.05 -17.63 57.16
N ASP A 7 -15.65 -18.07 58.27
CA ASP A 7 -16.93 -18.81 58.24
C ASP A 7 -18.10 -17.98 57.69
N ALA A 8 -18.09 -16.66 57.94
CA ALA A 8 -19.15 -15.75 57.50
C ALA A 8 -19.18 -15.54 55.97
N ASP A 9 -18.01 -15.40 55.34
CA ASP A 9 -17.90 -15.30 53.87
C ASP A 9 -18.29 -16.63 53.20
N GLN A 10 -17.96 -17.76 53.83
CA GLN A 10 -18.32 -19.09 53.32
C GLN A 10 -19.84 -19.33 53.37
N GLN A 11 -20.54 -18.89 54.43
CA GLN A 11 -22.00 -18.93 54.50
C GLN A 11 -22.68 -18.00 53.47
N SER A 12 -22.17 -16.78 53.31
CA SER A 12 -22.65 -15.81 52.30
C SER A 12 -22.56 -16.36 50.87
N TYR A 13 -21.45 -17.05 50.55
CA TYR A 13 -21.26 -17.72 49.27
C TYR A 13 -22.23 -18.89 49.08
N MET A 14 -22.44 -19.71 50.12
CA MET A 14 -23.34 -20.87 50.07
C MET A 14 -24.80 -20.44 49.84
N ASP A 15 -25.29 -19.43 50.57
CA ASP A 15 -26.64 -18.88 50.39
C ASP A 15 -26.83 -18.25 48.99
N SER A 16 -25.79 -17.59 48.47
CA SER A 16 -25.82 -17.03 47.11
C SER A 16 -25.92 -18.13 46.04
N ALA A 17 -25.19 -19.24 46.20
CA ALA A 17 -25.28 -20.40 45.33
C ALA A 17 -26.65 -21.09 45.42
N ILE A 18 -27.19 -21.29 46.63
CA ILE A 18 -28.54 -21.85 46.85
C ILE A 18 -29.61 -20.98 46.17
N ARG A 19 -29.49 -19.64 46.28
CA ARG A 19 -30.41 -18.70 45.64
C ARG A 19 -30.34 -18.78 44.11
N ALA A 20 -29.15 -18.95 43.53
CA ALA A 20 -28.96 -19.15 42.09
C ALA A 20 -29.55 -20.47 41.57
N VAL A 21 -29.48 -21.55 42.37
CA VAL A 21 -30.11 -22.84 42.06
C VAL A 21 -31.64 -22.77 42.15
N GLN A 22 -32.18 -22.08 43.16
CA GLN A 22 -33.63 -21.90 43.35
C GLN A 22 -34.25 -20.92 42.32
N GLN A 23 -33.49 -19.94 41.83
CA GLN A 23 -33.90 -18.99 40.79
C GLN A 23 -33.32 -19.35 39.41
N LYS A 24 -33.40 -20.62 39.02
CA LYS A 24 -33.01 -21.07 37.68
C LYS A 24 -33.86 -20.34 36.63
N LYS A 25 -33.27 -19.36 35.93
CA LYS A 25 -33.92 -18.69 34.80
C LYS A 25 -34.32 -19.76 33.77
N PRO A 26 -35.53 -19.70 33.19
CA PRO A 26 -35.91 -20.61 32.11
C PRO A 26 -34.91 -20.47 30.96
N ILE A 27 -34.61 -21.59 30.30
CA ILE A 27 -33.76 -21.59 29.10
C ILE A 27 -34.47 -20.72 28.06
N PRO A 28 -33.81 -19.71 27.47
CA PRO A 28 -34.43 -18.91 26.42
C PRO A 28 -34.73 -19.81 25.22
N GLU A 29 -35.98 -19.81 24.80
CA GLU A 29 -36.44 -20.51 23.60
C GLU A 29 -36.03 -19.65 22.39
N ILE A 30 -34.95 -20.06 21.71
CA ILE A 30 -34.37 -19.34 20.58
C ILE A 30 -34.94 -19.92 19.28
N ASP A 31 -35.65 -19.11 18.51
CA ASP A 31 -36.08 -19.47 17.16
C ASP A 31 -34.92 -19.31 16.17
N PHE A 32 -34.30 -20.43 15.77
CA PHE A 32 -33.20 -20.44 14.79
C PHE A 32 -33.63 -20.09 13.35
N THR A 33 -34.93 -19.96 13.08
CA THR A 33 -35.43 -19.51 11.76
C THR A 33 -35.36 -17.99 11.59
N LEU A 34 -35.13 -17.24 12.68
CA LEU A 34 -35.00 -15.79 12.73
C LEU A 34 -33.64 -15.39 13.31
N HIS A 35 -32.91 -14.54 12.59
CA HIS A 35 -31.67 -13.94 13.06
C HIS A 35 -31.88 -12.44 13.30
N THR A 36 -31.47 -11.95 14.48
CA THR A 36 -31.47 -10.51 14.77
C THR A 36 -30.11 -9.93 14.42
N MET A 37 -30.09 -9.03 13.45
CA MET A 37 -28.90 -8.31 12.98
C MET A 37 -28.41 -7.27 14.01
N GLU A 38 -27.20 -6.75 13.83
CA GLU A 38 -26.58 -5.76 14.73
C GLU A 38 -27.37 -4.43 14.82
N ASP A 39 -28.16 -4.10 13.79
CA ASP A 39 -29.08 -2.95 13.76
C ASP A 39 -30.42 -3.21 14.48
N GLY A 40 -30.62 -4.42 15.01
CA GLY A 40 -31.85 -4.87 15.66
C GLY A 40 -32.95 -5.37 14.72
N THR A 41 -32.72 -5.41 13.40
CA THR A 41 -33.69 -5.97 12.45
C THR A 41 -33.70 -7.50 12.50
N GLN A 42 -34.87 -8.11 12.31
CA GLN A 42 -35.02 -9.57 12.23
C GLN A 42 -35.14 -10.01 10.77
N VAL A 43 -34.29 -10.97 10.38
CA VAL A 43 -34.29 -11.58 9.05
C VAL A 43 -34.50 -13.09 9.15
N SER A 44 -35.16 -13.69 8.17
CA SER A 44 -35.27 -15.15 8.10
C SER A 44 -33.96 -15.78 7.66
N THR A 45 -33.54 -16.86 8.33
CA THR A 45 -32.37 -17.67 7.94
C THR A 45 -32.63 -18.62 6.77
N GLN A 46 -33.89 -18.74 6.33
CA GLN A 46 -34.29 -19.59 5.21
C GLN A 46 -34.43 -18.83 3.88
N GLU A 47 -34.57 -17.50 3.92
CA GLU A 47 -34.67 -16.66 2.74
C GLU A 47 -33.36 -15.93 2.42
N ARG A 48 -33.24 -15.44 1.18
CA ARG A 48 -32.13 -14.57 0.77
C ARG A 48 -32.24 -13.23 1.50
N VAL A 49 -31.28 -12.97 2.40
CA VAL A 49 -31.21 -11.76 3.23
C VAL A 49 -30.99 -10.50 2.39
N CYS A 50 -29.91 -10.44 1.61
CA CYS A 50 -29.57 -9.29 0.77
C CYS A 50 -30.40 -9.30 -0.53
N LYS A 51 -31.65 -8.81 -0.47
CA LYS A 51 -32.59 -8.84 -1.60
C LYS A 51 -32.22 -7.87 -2.73
N ASP A 52 -31.57 -6.75 -2.42
CA ASP A 52 -31.20 -5.70 -3.39
C ASP A 52 -30.04 -6.08 -4.33
N VAL A 53 -29.17 -7.00 -3.92
CA VAL A 53 -28.09 -7.51 -4.76
C VAL A 53 -28.69 -8.36 -5.88
N GLN A 54 -28.39 -8.11 -7.15
CA GLN A 54 -28.92 -8.93 -8.24
C GLN A 54 -28.43 -10.39 -8.12
N ALA A 55 -29.32 -11.36 -8.38
CA ALA A 55 -28.96 -12.77 -8.39
C ALA A 55 -28.42 -13.20 -9.77
N PRO A 56 -27.46 -14.15 -9.81
CA PRO A 56 -26.87 -14.61 -11.07
C PRO A 56 -27.88 -15.37 -11.94
N ALA A 57 -27.58 -15.52 -13.22
CA ALA A 57 -28.37 -16.32 -14.15
C ALA A 57 -28.08 -17.82 -13.94
N PHE A 58 -28.82 -18.44 -13.00
CA PHE A 58 -28.63 -19.82 -12.55
C PHE A 58 -28.74 -20.93 -13.62
N HIS A 59 -29.38 -20.65 -14.76
CA HIS A 59 -29.61 -21.64 -15.82
C HIS A 59 -28.79 -21.29 -17.07
N PRO A 60 -28.12 -22.25 -17.72
CA PRO A 60 -27.49 -22.02 -19.00
C PRO A 60 -28.56 -21.76 -20.09
N PRO A 61 -28.20 -21.05 -21.17
CA PRO A 61 -29.17 -20.66 -22.18
C PRO A 61 -29.54 -21.83 -23.08
N THR A 62 -30.79 -21.82 -23.55
CA THR A 62 -31.22 -22.73 -24.62
C THR A 62 -30.56 -22.34 -25.94
N ASP A 63 -30.47 -23.28 -26.89
CA ASP A 63 -29.89 -22.99 -28.21
C ASP A 63 -30.67 -21.90 -28.99
N GLU A 64 -31.96 -21.72 -28.71
CA GLU A 64 -32.77 -20.63 -29.27
C GLU A 64 -32.42 -19.25 -28.70
N GLN A 65 -31.91 -19.18 -27.46
CA GLN A 65 -31.39 -17.95 -26.86
C GLN A 65 -29.93 -17.71 -27.27
N PHE A 66 -29.16 -18.78 -27.40
CA PHE A 66 -27.73 -18.76 -27.69
C PHE A 66 -27.41 -18.37 -29.14
N PHE A 67 -28.12 -18.91 -30.14
CA PHE A 67 -27.93 -18.52 -31.54
C PHE A 67 -28.72 -17.25 -31.88
N SER A 68 -28.21 -16.41 -32.78
CA SER A 68 -28.91 -15.20 -33.20
C SER A 68 -30.20 -15.55 -33.97
N PRO A 69 -31.32 -14.84 -33.71
CA PRO A 69 -32.55 -15.02 -34.47
C PRO A 69 -32.44 -14.45 -35.90
N GLN A 70 -31.47 -13.56 -36.17
CA GLN A 70 -31.20 -13.03 -37.51
C GLN A 70 -30.28 -13.97 -38.32
N ASP A 71 -29.24 -14.53 -37.68
CA ASP A 71 -28.28 -15.44 -38.30
C ASP A 71 -27.98 -16.61 -37.36
N ARG A 72 -28.61 -17.76 -37.61
CA ARG A 72 -28.45 -18.97 -36.77
C ARG A 72 -27.06 -19.61 -36.90
N THR A 73 -26.18 -19.12 -37.78
CA THR A 73 -24.78 -19.54 -37.83
C THR A 73 -23.89 -18.77 -36.83
N LYS A 74 -24.42 -17.73 -36.18
CA LYS A 74 -23.71 -16.83 -35.27
C LYS A 74 -24.33 -16.81 -33.87
N PRO A 75 -23.54 -16.51 -32.82
CA PRO A 75 -24.06 -16.39 -31.46
C PRO A 75 -24.88 -15.10 -31.27
N ASN A 76 -25.81 -15.07 -30.33
CA ASN A 76 -26.58 -13.87 -29.99
C ASN A 76 -25.79 -12.96 -29.05
N ILE A 77 -24.96 -12.06 -29.60
CA ILE A 77 -24.06 -11.21 -28.82
C ILE A 77 -24.77 -10.30 -27.81
N GLN A 78 -26.00 -9.85 -28.08
CA GLN A 78 -26.75 -9.02 -27.13
C GLN A 78 -27.25 -9.84 -25.93
N PHE A 79 -27.74 -11.06 -26.19
CA PHE A 79 -28.11 -12.00 -25.13
C PHE A 79 -26.88 -12.42 -24.30
N LEU A 80 -25.79 -12.83 -24.97
CA LEU A 80 -24.55 -13.24 -24.30
C LEU A 80 -23.99 -12.13 -23.41
N LYS A 81 -23.97 -10.87 -23.90
CA LYS A 81 -23.54 -9.70 -23.12
C LYS A 81 -24.27 -9.62 -21.78
N GLN A 82 -25.60 -9.71 -21.80
CA GLN A 82 -26.46 -9.61 -20.62
C GLN A 82 -26.40 -10.86 -19.72
N HIS A 83 -26.21 -12.03 -20.32
CA HIS A 83 -26.09 -13.30 -19.59
C HIS A 83 -24.80 -13.33 -18.77
N PHE A 84 -23.65 -13.03 -19.39
CA PHE A 84 -22.36 -12.94 -18.71
C PHE A 84 -22.31 -11.79 -17.68
N TYR A 85 -22.93 -10.63 -17.96
CA TYR A 85 -23.02 -9.54 -16.98
C TYR A 85 -23.77 -9.94 -15.70
N ARG A 86 -24.64 -10.94 -15.79
CA ARG A 86 -25.35 -11.57 -14.67
C ARG A 86 -24.70 -12.89 -14.23
N GLU A 87 -23.40 -13.06 -14.45
CA GLU A 87 -22.61 -14.26 -14.11
C GLU A 87 -23.17 -15.58 -14.67
N GLY A 88 -23.96 -15.49 -15.74
CA GLY A 88 -24.58 -16.62 -16.40
C GLY A 88 -23.56 -17.45 -17.18
N ARG A 89 -23.54 -18.76 -16.92
CA ARG A 89 -22.66 -19.72 -17.62
C ARG A 89 -23.35 -20.25 -18.87
N LEU A 90 -22.59 -20.62 -19.90
CA LEU A 90 -23.12 -21.35 -21.07
C LEU A 90 -23.18 -22.86 -20.79
N THR A 91 -23.75 -23.63 -21.71
CA THR A 91 -23.42 -25.06 -21.75
C THR A 91 -21.98 -25.25 -22.22
N GLU A 92 -21.33 -26.34 -21.79
CA GLU A 92 -19.96 -26.67 -22.23
C GLU A 92 -19.86 -26.76 -23.76
N GLN A 93 -20.89 -27.31 -24.42
CA GLN A 93 -20.94 -27.43 -25.89
C GLN A 93 -21.01 -26.07 -26.58
N GLN A 94 -21.81 -25.12 -26.06
CA GLN A 94 -21.89 -23.76 -26.57
C GLN A 94 -20.58 -22.98 -26.39
N ALA A 95 -19.93 -23.13 -25.22
CA ALA A 95 -18.62 -22.53 -24.96
C ALA A 95 -17.55 -23.08 -25.93
N LEU A 96 -17.44 -24.42 -26.04
CA LEU A 96 -16.54 -25.09 -26.99
C LEU A 96 -16.82 -24.69 -28.44
N TRP A 97 -18.08 -24.46 -28.81
CA TRP A 97 -18.46 -24.02 -30.15
C TRP A 97 -17.92 -22.60 -30.45
N ILE A 98 -18.08 -21.65 -29.53
CA ILE A 98 -17.52 -20.29 -29.68
C ILE A 98 -15.99 -20.35 -29.82
N ILE A 99 -15.33 -21.05 -28.90
CA ILE A 99 -13.86 -21.09 -28.84
C ILE A 99 -13.30 -21.70 -30.14
N LYS A 100 -13.85 -22.83 -30.59
CA LYS A 100 -13.42 -23.50 -31.82
C LYS A 100 -13.73 -22.66 -33.07
N LYS A 101 -14.89 -21.99 -33.14
CA LYS A 101 -15.22 -21.12 -34.29
C LYS A 101 -14.39 -19.85 -34.36
N GLY A 102 -14.07 -19.21 -33.23
CA GLY A 102 -13.08 -18.13 -33.22
C GLY A 102 -11.68 -18.62 -33.60
N ALA A 103 -11.26 -19.79 -33.10
CA ALA A 103 -9.97 -20.39 -33.44
C ALA A 103 -9.82 -20.74 -34.93
N GLU A 104 -10.89 -21.23 -35.59
CA GLU A 104 -10.92 -21.45 -37.04
C GLU A 104 -10.61 -20.15 -37.82
N ILE A 105 -11.20 -19.01 -37.38
CA ILE A 105 -10.97 -17.69 -38.00
C ILE A 105 -9.53 -17.23 -37.74
N LEU A 106 -9.10 -17.18 -36.47
CA LEU A 106 -7.76 -16.75 -36.06
C LEU A 106 -6.66 -17.56 -36.76
N ARG A 107 -6.87 -18.87 -36.97
CA ARG A 107 -5.91 -19.74 -37.67
C ARG A 107 -5.76 -19.41 -39.16
N SER A 108 -6.76 -18.79 -39.78
CA SER A 108 -6.68 -18.34 -41.17
C SER A 108 -6.01 -16.96 -41.34
N GLU A 109 -5.81 -16.21 -40.24
CA GLU A 109 -5.13 -14.92 -40.26
C GLU A 109 -3.59 -15.07 -40.30
N PRO A 110 -2.86 -14.11 -40.89
CA PRO A 110 -1.39 -14.08 -40.87
C PRO A 110 -0.83 -13.72 -39.48
N ASN A 111 0.46 -13.96 -39.26
CA ASN A 111 1.14 -13.55 -38.01
C ASN A 111 1.14 -12.04 -37.80
N LEU A 112 1.35 -11.32 -38.91
CA LEU A 112 1.35 -9.87 -39.00
C LEU A 112 0.09 -9.45 -39.75
N LEU A 113 -0.89 -8.94 -39.01
CA LEU A 113 -2.11 -8.38 -39.58
C LEU A 113 -1.80 -7.05 -40.28
N GLU A 114 -2.60 -6.67 -41.27
CA GLU A 114 -2.55 -5.33 -41.88
C GLU A 114 -3.98 -4.75 -41.87
N MET A 115 -4.17 -3.56 -41.29
CA MET A 115 -5.48 -2.91 -41.25
C MET A 115 -5.42 -1.37 -41.31
N ASP A 116 -6.36 -0.78 -42.04
CA ASP A 116 -6.49 0.67 -42.16
C ASP A 116 -7.29 1.31 -41.01
N ALA A 117 -7.07 2.61 -40.81
CA ALA A 117 -7.87 3.49 -39.95
C ALA A 117 -9.27 3.79 -40.58
N PRO A 118 -10.27 4.25 -39.81
CA PRO A 118 -10.26 4.49 -38.37
C PRO A 118 -10.24 3.20 -37.55
N ILE A 119 -9.68 3.25 -36.33
CA ILE A 119 -9.59 2.08 -35.45
C ILE A 119 -9.44 2.48 -33.97
N THR A 120 -10.02 1.66 -33.08
CA THR A 120 -9.80 1.71 -31.62
C THR A 120 -8.81 0.61 -31.24
N VAL A 121 -7.69 0.98 -30.62
CA VAL A 121 -6.66 0.06 -30.11
C VAL A 121 -6.76 -0.03 -28.59
N CYS A 122 -6.75 -1.26 -28.09
CA CYS A 122 -6.95 -1.63 -26.69
C CYS A 122 -5.76 -2.45 -26.18
N GLY A 123 -5.31 -2.16 -24.95
CA GLY A 123 -4.31 -2.96 -24.26
C GLY A 123 -4.94 -4.08 -23.43
N ASP A 124 -4.21 -4.47 -22.39
CA ASP A 124 -4.51 -5.57 -21.47
C ASP A 124 -5.92 -5.45 -20.84
N VAL A 125 -6.60 -6.59 -20.66
CA VAL A 125 -7.96 -6.71 -20.13
C VAL A 125 -8.02 -7.55 -18.84
N HIS A 126 -7.13 -8.55 -18.69
CA HIS A 126 -6.94 -9.37 -17.49
C HIS A 126 -8.25 -9.82 -16.80
N GLY A 127 -9.17 -10.40 -17.57
CA GLY A 127 -10.43 -10.92 -17.02
C GLY A 127 -11.36 -9.90 -16.36
N GLN A 128 -11.18 -8.59 -16.57
CA GLN A 128 -12.08 -7.54 -16.09
C GLN A 128 -13.29 -7.34 -17.03
N TYR A 129 -14.17 -8.35 -17.11
CA TYR A 129 -15.31 -8.36 -18.05
C TYR A 129 -16.23 -7.14 -17.92
N TYR A 130 -16.46 -6.63 -16.71
CA TYR A 130 -17.32 -5.46 -16.46
C TYR A 130 -16.71 -4.18 -17.03
N ASP A 131 -15.39 -4.03 -16.94
CA ASP A 131 -14.64 -2.93 -17.57
C ASP A 131 -14.51 -3.09 -19.07
N LEU A 132 -14.44 -4.33 -19.59
CA LEU A 132 -14.55 -4.60 -21.02
C LEU A 132 -15.90 -4.11 -21.59
N MET A 133 -16.99 -4.16 -20.82
CA MET A 133 -18.26 -3.55 -21.24
C MET A 133 -18.17 -2.02 -21.32
N LYS A 134 -17.46 -1.38 -20.38
CA LYS A 134 -17.20 0.07 -20.38
C LYS A 134 -16.26 0.49 -21.51
N LEU A 135 -15.27 -0.34 -21.84
CA LEU A 135 -14.36 -0.17 -22.96
C LEU A 135 -15.12 -0.10 -24.29
N PHE A 136 -16.13 -0.95 -24.50
CA PHE A 136 -16.99 -0.86 -25.70
C PHE A 136 -17.90 0.38 -25.68
N GLU A 137 -18.41 0.80 -24.52
CA GLU A 137 -19.17 2.05 -24.41
C GLU A 137 -18.34 3.29 -24.78
N VAL A 138 -17.07 3.33 -24.36
CA VAL A 138 -16.14 4.46 -24.57
C VAL A 138 -15.45 4.41 -25.94
N GLY A 139 -15.14 3.20 -26.42
CA GLY A 139 -14.46 2.96 -27.69
C GLY A 139 -15.40 3.00 -28.90
N GLY A 140 -16.68 2.63 -28.74
CA GLY A 140 -17.69 2.56 -29.81
C GLY A 140 -18.25 1.15 -30.00
N ASP A 141 -19.45 1.02 -30.58
CA ASP A 141 -20.03 -0.30 -30.83
C ASP A 141 -19.20 -1.06 -31.89
N PRO A 142 -18.76 -2.32 -31.64
CA PRO A 142 -18.06 -3.16 -32.62
C PRO A 142 -18.81 -3.40 -33.94
N ALA A 143 -20.13 -3.18 -33.98
CA ALA A 143 -20.91 -3.21 -35.21
C ALA A 143 -20.45 -2.13 -36.23
N ASP A 144 -20.11 -0.93 -35.74
CA ASP A 144 -19.76 0.24 -36.54
C ASP A 144 -18.29 0.67 -36.36
N THR A 145 -17.56 0.08 -35.39
CA THR A 145 -16.22 0.49 -34.97
C THR A 145 -15.20 -0.62 -35.19
N ARG A 146 -14.07 -0.30 -35.83
CA ARG A 146 -12.94 -1.23 -35.97
C ARG A 146 -12.13 -1.30 -34.68
N TYR A 147 -11.70 -2.51 -34.30
CA TYR A 147 -11.04 -2.81 -33.03
C TYR A 147 -9.77 -3.64 -33.21
N LEU A 148 -8.71 -3.29 -32.48
CA LEU A 148 -7.49 -4.09 -32.33
C LEU A 148 -7.18 -4.23 -30.84
N PHE A 149 -7.25 -5.45 -30.31
CA PHE A 149 -6.76 -5.76 -28.96
C PHE A 149 -5.34 -6.32 -29.04
N LEU A 150 -4.48 -5.90 -28.11
CA LEU A 150 -3.05 -6.21 -28.14
C LEU A 150 -2.65 -7.49 -27.41
N GLY A 151 -3.49 -8.01 -26.51
CA GLY A 151 -3.24 -9.25 -25.77
C GLY A 151 -3.85 -9.22 -24.37
N ASP A 152 -3.48 -10.22 -23.56
CA ASP A 152 -3.76 -10.36 -22.13
C ASP A 152 -5.24 -10.19 -21.79
N TYR A 153 -6.04 -11.11 -22.34
CA TYR A 153 -7.48 -11.24 -22.09
C TYR A 153 -7.77 -11.91 -20.74
N VAL A 154 -6.83 -12.68 -20.23
CA VAL A 154 -7.01 -13.65 -19.13
C VAL A 154 -6.06 -13.43 -17.95
N ASP A 155 -6.29 -14.26 -16.92
CA ASP A 155 -5.65 -14.24 -15.61
C ASP A 155 -5.88 -12.95 -14.82
N ARG A 156 -5.44 -12.99 -13.56
CA ARG A 156 -5.51 -11.91 -12.58
C ARG A 156 -6.95 -11.61 -12.14
N GLY A 157 -7.80 -11.10 -13.04
CA GLY A 157 -9.24 -10.95 -12.83
C GLY A 157 -10.01 -12.27 -12.98
N TYR A 158 -11.18 -12.34 -12.34
CA TYR A 158 -11.95 -13.59 -12.17
C TYR A 158 -13.11 -13.76 -13.17
N PHE A 159 -13.11 -12.99 -14.27
CA PHE A 159 -14.06 -13.11 -15.39
C PHE A 159 -13.34 -13.28 -16.74
N SER A 160 -12.23 -14.02 -16.73
CA SER A 160 -11.40 -14.27 -17.92
C SER A 160 -12.13 -15.09 -18.97
N ILE A 161 -12.93 -16.09 -18.59
CA ILE A 161 -13.65 -16.92 -19.57
C ILE A 161 -14.81 -16.16 -20.21
N GLU A 162 -15.46 -15.24 -19.50
CA GLU A 162 -16.47 -14.34 -20.06
C GLU A 162 -15.83 -13.36 -21.06
N CYS A 163 -14.64 -12.81 -20.76
CA CYS A 163 -13.86 -12.02 -21.72
C CYS A 163 -13.55 -12.80 -23.00
N VAL A 164 -13.00 -14.01 -22.88
CA VAL A 164 -12.67 -14.87 -24.04
C VAL A 164 -13.93 -15.23 -24.83
N LEU A 165 -14.99 -15.72 -24.19
CA LEU A 165 -16.23 -16.12 -24.88
C LEU A 165 -16.90 -14.93 -25.58
N TYR A 166 -16.87 -13.74 -24.99
CA TYR A 166 -17.45 -12.55 -25.59
C TYR A 166 -16.60 -12.01 -26.75
N LEU A 167 -15.28 -11.89 -26.59
CA LEU A 167 -14.37 -11.44 -27.65
C LEU A 167 -14.33 -12.42 -28.84
N TRP A 168 -14.36 -13.73 -28.60
CA TRP A 168 -14.47 -14.73 -29.67
C TRP A 168 -15.83 -14.67 -30.37
N SER A 169 -16.92 -14.42 -29.62
CA SER A 169 -18.24 -14.18 -30.22
C SER A 169 -18.24 -12.95 -31.13
N LEU A 170 -17.61 -11.86 -30.70
CA LEU A 170 -17.42 -10.67 -31.54
C LEU A 170 -16.53 -10.96 -32.75
N LYS A 171 -15.44 -11.75 -32.62
CA LYS A 171 -14.57 -12.15 -33.74
C LYS A 171 -15.32 -12.99 -34.79
N ILE A 172 -16.28 -13.83 -34.37
CA ILE A 172 -17.18 -14.58 -35.27
C ILE A 172 -18.14 -13.64 -36.01
N TRP A 173 -18.63 -12.58 -35.36
CA TRP A 173 -19.50 -11.59 -36.00
C TRP A 173 -18.76 -10.68 -36.97
N TYR A 174 -17.59 -10.21 -36.55
CA TYR A 174 -16.84 -9.08 -37.10
C TYR A 174 -15.40 -9.46 -37.52
N PRO A 175 -15.18 -10.54 -38.28
CA PRO A 175 -13.84 -11.10 -38.52
C PRO A 175 -12.90 -10.12 -39.24
N ASN A 176 -13.45 -9.18 -40.02
CA ASN A 176 -12.71 -8.20 -40.83
C ASN A 176 -12.71 -6.78 -40.24
N THR A 177 -13.21 -6.60 -39.02
CA THR A 177 -13.23 -5.30 -38.32
C THR A 177 -12.81 -5.39 -36.85
N LEU A 178 -12.81 -6.57 -36.24
CA LEU A 178 -12.26 -6.81 -34.91
C LEU A 178 -11.09 -7.80 -34.99
N TRP A 179 -9.94 -7.43 -34.43
CA TRP A 179 -8.71 -8.21 -34.39
C TRP A 179 -8.22 -8.39 -32.96
N LEU A 180 -7.65 -9.57 -32.70
CA LEU A 180 -7.14 -10.00 -31.41
C LEU A 180 -5.70 -10.45 -31.64
N LEU A 181 -4.73 -9.80 -31.00
CA LEU A 181 -3.35 -10.28 -30.92
C LEU A 181 -3.15 -11.20 -29.73
N ARG A 182 -2.01 -11.90 -29.68
CA ARG A 182 -1.57 -12.70 -28.55
C ARG A 182 -0.78 -11.84 -27.56
N GLY A 183 -1.14 -11.87 -26.28
CA GLY A 183 -0.31 -11.39 -25.18
C GLY A 183 0.55 -12.51 -24.57
N ASN A 184 1.26 -12.21 -23.49
CA ASN A 184 2.04 -13.22 -22.78
C ASN A 184 1.18 -14.16 -21.95
N HIS A 185 0.02 -13.71 -21.45
CA HIS A 185 -0.92 -14.54 -20.70
C HIS A 185 -1.68 -15.56 -21.55
N GLU A 186 -1.73 -15.41 -22.88
CA GLU A 186 -2.32 -16.41 -23.77
C GLU A 186 -1.39 -17.63 -24.02
N CYS A 187 -0.92 -18.27 -22.94
CA CYS A 187 -0.12 -19.49 -22.96
C CYS A 187 -0.36 -20.38 -21.73
N ARG A 188 -0.15 -21.70 -21.89
CA ARG A 188 -0.37 -22.70 -20.84
C ARG A 188 0.42 -22.41 -19.57
N HIS A 189 1.62 -21.86 -19.71
CA HIS A 189 2.56 -21.65 -18.62
C HIS A 189 2.05 -20.62 -17.61
N LEU A 190 1.48 -19.51 -18.08
CA LEU A 190 0.92 -18.47 -17.21
C LEU A 190 -0.45 -18.88 -16.67
N THR A 191 -1.33 -19.41 -17.51
CA THR A 191 -2.71 -19.72 -17.12
C THR A 191 -2.85 -20.91 -16.15
N ASP A 192 -1.83 -21.78 -16.07
CA ASP A 192 -1.71 -22.86 -15.09
C ASP A 192 -1.08 -22.39 -13.76
N TYR A 193 -0.22 -21.36 -13.81
CA TYR A 193 0.38 -20.74 -12.62
C TYR A 193 -0.58 -19.79 -11.90
N PHE A 194 -1.30 -18.97 -12.67
CA PHE A 194 -2.31 -18.03 -12.19
C PHE A 194 -3.69 -18.71 -12.07
N THR A 195 -4.74 -18.12 -12.64
CA THR A 195 -6.12 -18.43 -12.26
C THR A 195 -7.00 -18.90 -13.41
N PHE A 196 -6.63 -18.67 -14.67
CA PHE A 196 -7.52 -18.99 -15.80
C PHE A 196 -7.81 -20.49 -15.97
N LYS A 197 -6.82 -21.37 -15.74
CA LYS A 197 -7.07 -22.83 -15.76
C LYS A 197 -8.03 -23.26 -14.66
N LEU A 198 -7.88 -22.68 -13.46
CA LEU A 198 -8.77 -22.94 -12.33
C LEU A 198 -10.17 -22.39 -12.58
N GLU A 199 -10.28 -21.19 -13.14
CA GLU A 199 -11.53 -20.56 -13.56
C GLU A 199 -12.28 -21.45 -14.56
N CYS A 200 -11.59 -21.95 -15.59
CA CYS A 200 -12.17 -22.88 -16.56
C CYS A 200 -12.68 -24.16 -15.90
N LYS A 201 -11.92 -24.75 -14.97
CA LYS A 201 -12.32 -25.97 -14.25
C LYS A 201 -13.45 -25.73 -13.24
N HIS A 202 -13.59 -24.52 -12.68
CA HIS A 202 -14.67 -24.15 -11.77
C HIS A 202 -15.96 -23.76 -12.51
N LYS A 203 -15.85 -23.01 -13.62
CA LYS A 203 -17.00 -22.50 -14.38
C LYS A 203 -17.51 -23.49 -15.43
N TYR A 204 -16.61 -24.26 -16.05
CA TYR A 204 -16.91 -25.18 -17.14
C TYR A 204 -16.20 -26.53 -16.96
N SER A 205 -15.08 -26.75 -17.66
CA SER A 205 -14.31 -27.99 -17.64
C SER A 205 -12.85 -27.76 -18.08
N GLU A 206 -12.01 -28.77 -17.87
CA GLU A 206 -10.65 -28.80 -18.42
C GLU A 206 -10.64 -28.91 -19.95
N ALA A 207 -11.69 -29.46 -20.57
CA ALA A 207 -11.81 -29.50 -22.04
C ALA A 207 -12.04 -28.10 -22.65
N VAL A 208 -12.73 -27.20 -21.92
CA VAL A 208 -12.85 -25.79 -22.30
C VAL A 208 -11.50 -25.07 -22.20
N TYR A 209 -10.73 -25.32 -21.13
CA TYR A 209 -9.37 -24.81 -21.00
C TYR A 209 -8.47 -25.24 -22.17
N GLU A 210 -8.42 -26.54 -22.47
CA GLU A 210 -7.62 -27.07 -23.58
C GLU A 210 -8.02 -26.46 -24.94
N ALA A 211 -9.32 -26.28 -25.18
CA ALA A 211 -9.79 -25.58 -26.38
C ALA A 211 -9.36 -24.10 -26.43
N CYS A 212 -9.30 -23.41 -25.28
CA CYS A 212 -8.75 -22.04 -25.20
C CYS A 212 -7.25 -22.03 -25.54
N MET A 213 -6.47 -23.00 -25.07
CA MET A 213 -5.03 -23.07 -25.38
C MET A 213 -4.77 -23.28 -26.88
N ASP A 214 -5.54 -24.16 -27.53
CA ASP A 214 -5.49 -24.36 -29.00
C ASP A 214 -5.92 -23.10 -29.78
N ALA A 215 -6.85 -22.31 -29.23
CA ALA A 215 -7.27 -21.03 -29.80
C ALA A 215 -6.22 -19.93 -29.60
N PHE A 216 -5.57 -19.90 -28.44
CA PHE A 216 -4.51 -18.95 -28.11
C PHE A 216 -3.28 -19.15 -28.98
N CYS A 217 -2.93 -20.41 -29.31
CA CYS A 217 -1.91 -20.72 -30.30
C CYS A 217 -2.26 -20.23 -31.73
N ALA A 218 -3.52 -19.91 -32.02
CA ALA A 218 -3.93 -19.38 -33.31
C ALA A 218 -3.86 -17.83 -33.40
N LEU A 219 -3.81 -17.12 -32.27
CA LEU A 219 -3.77 -15.65 -32.24
C LEU A 219 -2.56 -15.09 -33.01
N PRO A 220 -2.77 -14.12 -33.93
CA PRO A 220 -1.70 -13.32 -34.53
C PRO A 220 -0.77 -12.66 -33.49
N LEU A 221 0.49 -12.41 -33.86
CA LEU A 221 1.51 -11.89 -32.94
C LEU A 221 1.70 -10.37 -33.05
N ALA A 222 1.33 -9.78 -34.19
CA ALA A 222 1.56 -8.38 -34.49
C ALA A 222 0.53 -7.83 -35.50
N ALA A 223 0.44 -6.52 -35.61
CA ALA A 223 -0.28 -5.84 -36.68
C ALA A 223 0.47 -4.59 -37.19
N VAL A 224 0.31 -4.28 -38.47
CA VAL A 224 0.66 -2.98 -39.05
C VAL A 224 -0.63 -2.17 -39.23
N MET A 225 -0.82 -1.17 -38.37
CA MET A 225 -1.98 -0.29 -38.41
C MET A 225 -1.68 0.94 -39.28
N ASN A 226 -2.57 1.21 -40.25
CA ASN A 226 -2.53 2.31 -41.20
C ASN A 226 -1.20 2.46 -41.96
N LYS A 227 -0.43 1.37 -42.13
CA LYS A 227 0.94 1.35 -42.70
C LYS A 227 1.93 2.28 -41.98
N GLN A 228 1.64 2.62 -40.72
CA GLN A 228 2.37 3.63 -39.93
C GLN A 228 2.79 3.10 -38.56
N PHE A 229 2.02 2.20 -37.96
CA PHE A 229 2.24 1.77 -36.58
C PHE A 229 2.47 0.27 -36.53
N LEU A 230 3.56 -0.17 -35.89
CA LEU A 230 3.67 -1.57 -35.45
C LEU A 230 2.91 -1.70 -34.13
N CYS A 231 1.93 -2.58 -34.09
CA CYS A 231 1.16 -2.94 -32.91
C CYS A 231 1.56 -4.35 -32.47
N ILE A 232 2.00 -4.49 -31.22
CA ILE A 232 2.48 -5.73 -30.59
C ILE A 232 2.12 -5.72 -29.10
N HIS A 233 2.23 -6.84 -28.40
CA HIS A 233 1.96 -6.86 -26.95
C HIS A 233 3.11 -6.28 -26.12
N GLY A 234 4.25 -6.96 -26.16
CA GLY A 234 5.49 -6.63 -25.46
C GLY A 234 6.30 -5.58 -26.21
N GLY A 235 7.30 -6.00 -26.99
CA GLY A 235 8.30 -5.06 -27.49
C GLY A 235 9.20 -5.60 -28.60
N LEU A 236 10.32 -4.90 -28.82
CA LEU A 236 11.30 -5.28 -29.84
C LEU A 236 12.22 -6.40 -29.37
N SER A 237 12.68 -7.22 -30.32
CA SER A 237 13.69 -8.26 -30.13
C SER A 237 15.02 -7.86 -30.77
N PRO A 238 16.18 -8.32 -30.25
CA PRO A 238 17.44 -8.30 -31.01
C PRO A 238 17.37 -9.10 -32.32
N GLU A 239 16.45 -10.06 -32.44
CA GLU A 239 16.19 -10.83 -33.67
C GLU A 239 15.17 -10.14 -34.61
N LEU A 240 14.53 -9.04 -34.18
CA LEU A 240 13.55 -8.30 -34.98
C LEU A 240 14.24 -7.16 -35.74
N HIS A 241 14.41 -7.34 -37.04
CA HIS A 241 15.09 -6.38 -37.91
C HIS A 241 14.15 -5.74 -38.93
N THR A 242 13.17 -6.49 -39.39
CA THR A 242 12.21 -6.12 -40.43
C THR A 242 10.82 -6.74 -40.15
N LEU A 243 9.79 -6.20 -40.79
CA LEU A 243 8.43 -6.78 -40.73
C LEU A 243 8.32 -8.19 -41.34
N GLU A 244 9.27 -8.62 -42.18
CA GLU A 244 9.29 -9.99 -42.73
C GLU A 244 9.70 -11.02 -41.67
N ASP A 245 10.51 -10.64 -40.68
CA ASP A 245 10.93 -11.55 -39.60
C ASP A 245 9.70 -12.05 -38.81
N LEU A 246 8.72 -11.16 -38.57
CA LEU A 246 7.42 -11.47 -37.93
C LEU A 246 6.58 -12.47 -38.74
N LYS A 247 6.63 -12.38 -40.08
CA LYS A 247 5.90 -13.27 -40.99
C LYS A 247 6.52 -14.67 -41.03
N SER A 248 7.81 -14.82 -40.69
CA SER A 248 8.52 -16.09 -40.73
C SER A 248 8.28 -17.02 -39.52
N ILE A 249 7.72 -16.48 -38.43
CA ILE A 249 7.54 -17.21 -37.16
C ILE A 249 6.49 -18.33 -37.31
N ASP A 250 6.81 -19.56 -36.87
CA ASP A 250 5.74 -20.52 -36.55
C ASP A 250 5.12 -20.13 -35.20
N ARG A 251 3.89 -19.60 -35.23
CA ARG A 251 3.16 -19.15 -34.04
C ARG A 251 2.26 -20.23 -33.42
N PHE A 252 2.01 -21.34 -34.12
CA PHE A 252 0.98 -22.34 -33.76
C PHE A 252 1.44 -23.33 -32.67
N ARG A 253 1.96 -22.76 -31.59
CA ARG A 253 2.64 -23.45 -30.49
C ARG A 253 2.62 -22.61 -29.22
N GLU A 254 3.02 -23.19 -28.09
CA GLU A 254 3.32 -22.41 -26.89
C GLU A 254 4.51 -21.46 -27.16
N PRO A 255 4.51 -20.24 -26.58
CA PRO A 255 5.64 -19.33 -26.67
C PRO A 255 6.91 -19.98 -26.10
N PRO A 256 8.06 -19.82 -26.76
CA PRO A 256 9.33 -20.30 -26.22
C PRO A 256 9.78 -19.41 -25.05
N THR A 257 10.70 -19.90 -24.22
CA THR A 257 11.29 -19.08 -23.14
C THR A 257 12.26 -18.01 -23.65
N HIS A 258 12.67 -18.07 -24.92
CA HIS A 258 13.67 -17.19 -25.55
C HIS A 258 13.46 -17.08 -27.07
N GLY A 259 14.10 -16.09 -27.69
CA GLY A 259 14.03 -15.81 -29.12
C GLY A 259 12.82 -14.96 -29.52
N LEU A 260 12.75 -14.57 -30.80
CA LEU A 260 11.83 -13.56 -31.33
C LEU A 260 10.36 -13.65 -30.85
N MET A 261 9.77 -14.86 -30.82
CA MET A 261 8.38 -15.04 -30.37
C MET A 261 8.18 -14.79 -28.87
N CYS A 262 9.20 -15.03 -28.03
CA CYS A 262 9.18 -14.63 -26.62
C CYS A 262 9.20 -13.10 -26.52
N ASP A 263 10.14 -12.47 -27.23
CA ASP A 263 10.41 -11.03 -27.10
C ASP A 263 9.24 -10.15 -27.56
N ILE A 264 8.53 -10.53 -28.62
CA ILE A 264 7.31 -9.81 -29.07
C ILE A 264 6.24 -9.75 -27.97
N LEU A 265 6.24 -10.73 -27.05
CA LEU A 265 5.26 -10.86 -25.97
C LEU A 265 5.78 -10.32 -24.61
N TRP A 266 7.11 -10.30 -24.39
CA TRP A 266 7.71 -10.04 -23.07
C TRP A 266 8.71 -8.87 -23.00
N ALA A 267 9.10 -8.27 -24.13
CA ALA A 267 10.06 -7.17 -24.11
C ALA A 267 9.42 -5.86 -23.64
N ASP A 268 10.14 -5.09 -22.83
CA ASP A 268 9.71 -3.81 -22.27
C ASP A 268 10.63 -2.66 -22.73
N PRO A 269 10.15 -1.41 -22.82
CA PRO A 269 11.04 -0.26 -22.93
C PRO A 269 11.85 -0.09 -21.63
N LEU A 270 13.08 0.40 -21.71
CA LEU A 270 13.88 0.76 -20.52
C LEU A 270 13.13 1.73 -19.58
N GLU A 271 13.39 1.65 -18.27
CA GLU A 271 12.81 2.58 -17.30
C GLU A 271 13.20 4.05 -17.60
N GLU A 272 14.48 4.28 -17.89
CA GLU A 272 15.05 5.55 -18.37
C GLU A 272 14.88 5.77 -19.90
N PHE A 273 13.91 5.13 -20.58
CA PHE A 273 13.78 5.17 -22.05
C PHE A 273 13.73 6.61 -22.60
N GLY A 274 14.66 6.90 -23.51
CA GLY A 274 14.91 8.23 -24.06
C GLY A 274 15.83 9.13 -23.24
N GLN A 275 16.35 8.69 -22.09
CA GLN A 275 17.34 9.39 -21.26
C GLN A 275 18.53 8.46 -20.89
N GLU A 276 18.76 7.43 -21.70
CA GLU A 276 19.72 6.36 -21.42
C GLU A 276 21.16 6.86 -21.32
N LYS A 277 21.92 6.28 -20.37
CA LYS A 277 23.35 6.55 -20.17
C LYS A 277 24.26 5.69 -21.07
N THR A 278 23.80 4.49 -21.45
CA THR A 278 24.49 3.60 -22.40
C THR A 278 23.79 3.61 -23.75
N ASN A 279 24.52 3.24 -24.81
CA ASN A 279 23.99 3.18 -26.18
C ASN A 279 23.55 1.75 -26.57
N ASP A 280 23.38 0.85 -25.58
CA ASP A 280 23.00 -0.53 -25.84
C ASP A 280 21.57 -0.59 -26.37
N PHE A 281 21.35 -1.40 -27.42
CA PHE A 281 20.02 -1.53 -28.02
C PHE A 281 19.09 -2.40 -27.19
N PHE A 282 19.64 -3.47 -26.60
CA PHE A 282 18.94 -4.47 -25.81
C PHE A 282 19.75 -4.81 -24.56
N ILE A 283 19.08 -4.85 -23.40
CA ILE A 283 19.64 -5.25 -22.10
C ILE A 283 18.72 -6.34 -21.55
N HIS A 284 19.22 -7.35 -20.83
CA HIS A 284 18.33 -8.40 -20.30
C HIS A 284 17.26 -7.85 -19.34
N ASN A 285 16.00 -8.27 -19.52
CA ASN A 285 14.88 -7.81 -18.71
C ASN A 285 14.81 -8.56 -17.37
N HIS A 286 15.50 -8.01 -16.37
CA HIS A 286 15.51 -8.51 -15.00
C HIS A 286 14.19 -8.28 -14.24
N VAL A 287 13.28 -7.44 -14.76
CA VAL A 287 11.93 -7.30 -14.20
C VAL A 287 11.10 -8.52 -14.58
N ARG A 288 11.11 -8.95 -15.84
CA ARG A 288 10.38 -10.14 -16.34
C ARG A 288 11.10 -11.47 -16.10
N GLY A 289 12.43 -11.46 -15.96
CA GLY A 289 13.26 -12.67 -15.82
C GLY A 289 13.49 -13.44 -17.14
N CYS A 290 12.95 -12.94 -18.25
CA CYS A 290 13.15 -13.43 -19.61
C CYS A 290 13.13 -12.23 -20.57
N SER A 291 13.50 -12.43 -21.85
CA SER A 291 13.54 -11.36 -22.84
C SER A 291 14.44 -10.15 -22.47
N TYR A 292 14.16 -8.98 -23.06
CA TYR A 292 15.02 -7.80 -23.09
C TYR A 292 14.25 -6.51 -22.82
N PHE A 293 14.91 -5.57 -22.14
CA PHE A 293 14.60 -4.16 -22.25
C PHE A 293 15.17 -3.63 -23.57
N PHE A 294 14.36 -2.90 -24.35
CA PHE A 294 14.80 -2.20 -25.55
C PHE A 294 14.91 -0.69 -25.33
N SER A 295 15.91 -0.06 -25.94
CA SER A 295 16.21 1.37 -25.76
C SER A 295 15.61 2.27 -26.85
N TYR A 296 15.55 3.58 -26.59
CA TYR A 296 15.11 4.57 -27.58
C TYR A 296 15.93 4.56 -28.88
N PRO A 297 17.27 4.39 -28.85
CA PRO A 297 18.06 4.11 -30.06
C PRO A 297 17.57 2.88 -30.84
N ALA A 298 17.28 1.75 -30.18
CA ALA A 298 16.77 0.54 -30.84
C ALA A 298 15.41 0.78 -31.50
N ALA A 299 14.49 1.43 -30.79
CA ALA A 299 13.18 1.81 -31.33
C ALA A 299 13.32 2.73 -32.56
N CYS A 300 14.17 3.76 -32.50
CA CYS A 300 14.39 4.66 -33.64
C CYS A 300 14.99 3.93 -34.84
N ALA A 301 15.99 3.07 -34.63
CA ALA A 301 16.62 2.30 -35.70
C ALA A 301 15.64 1.33 -36.38
N PHE A 302 14.77 0.67 -35.61
CA PHE A 302 13.74 -0.21 -36.16
C PHE A 302 12.69 0.58 -36.97
N LEU A 303 12.20 1.70 -36.43
CA LEU A 303 11.21 2.56 -37.09
C LEU A 303 11.72 3.14 -38.41
N GLU A 304 12.94 3.66 -38.43
CA GLU A 304 13.57 4.21 -39.63
C GLU A 304 13.79 3.14 -40.70
N LYS A 305 14.30 1.96 -40.30
CA LYS A 305 14.54 0.83 -41.21
C LYS A 305 13.25 0.26 -41.84
N ASN A 306 12.13 0.33 -41.13
CA ASN A 306 10.84 -0.20 -41.59
C ASN A 306 9.88 0.87 -42.13
N ASN A 307 10.32 2.14 -42.19
CA ASN A 307 9.49 3.29 -42.59
C ASN A 307 8.18 3.40 -41.79
N LEU A 308 8.28 3.21 -40.47
CA LEU A 308 7.17 3.31 -39.52
C LEU A 308 7.27 4.59 -38.67
N LEU A 309 6.13 5.04 -38.16
CA LEU A 309 5.99 6.25 -37.37
C LEU A 309 6.19 6.02 -35.87
N SER A 310 5.68 4.91 -35.33
CA SER A 310 5.70 4.58 -33.89
C SER A 310 5.38 3.10 -33.63
N ILE A 311 5.71 2.62 -32.43
CA ILE A 311 5.32 1.30 -31.90
C ILE A 311 4.20 1.51 -30.87
N ILE A 312 3.08 0.81 -31.03
CA ILE A 312 1.99 0.75 -30.05
C ILE A 312 2.07 -0.60 -29.34
N ARG A 313 2.08 -0.59 -28.00
CA ARG A 313 2.20 -1.80 -27.18
C ARG A 313 1.38 -1.73 -25.89
N ALA A 314 1.29 -2.83 -25.14
CA ALA A 314 0.49 -2.94 -23.93
C ALA A 314 1.33 -3.39 -22.72
N HIS A 315 1.04 -4.52 -22.06
CA HIS A 315 1.90 -5.32 -21.16
C HIS A 315 2.45 -4.66 -19.86
N GLU A 316 2.43 -3.33 -19.72
CA GLU A 316 2.81 -2.64 -18.48
C GLU A 316 1.67 -1.75 -17.99
N ALA A 317 1.17 -2.01 -16.78
CA ALA A 317 0.20 -1.16 -16.10
C ALA A 317 0.66 0.31 -16.03
N GLN A 318 -0.24 1.24 -16.33
CA GLN A 318 0.01 2.69 -16.28
C GLN A 318 -1.09 3.37 -15.44
N ASP A 319 -0.71 4.27 -14.53
CA ASP A 319 -1.65 5.03 -13.70
C ASP A 319 -2.69 5.81 -14.53
N ALA A 320 -2.25 6.41 -15.63
CA ALA A 320 -3.12 7.12 -16.57
C ALA A 320 -3.81 6.19 -17.60
N GLY A 321 -3.57 4.88 -17.58
CA GLY A 321 -4.00 3.93 -18.62
C GLY A 321 -3.23 4.04 -19.94
N TYR A 322 -2.24 4.93 -20.03
CA TYR A 322 -1.35 5.04 -21.19
C TYR A 322 -0.02 5.73 -20.82
N ARG A 323 1.00 5.54 -21.66
CA ARG A 323 2.27 6.30 -21.59
C ARG A 323 2.80 6.61 -22.98
N MET A 324 3.10 7.89 -23.20
CA MET A 324 3.72 8.40 -24.43
C MET A 324 5.22 8.57 -24.20
N TYR A 325 6.05 7.84 -24.93
CA TYR A 325 7.50 7.88 -24.75
C TYR A 325 8.15 8.99 -25.60
N ARG A 326 9.49 9.10 -25.51
CA ARG A 326 10.27 10.14 -26.20
C ARG A 326 9.93 10.20 -27.70
N LYS A 327 9.80 11.42 -28.22
CA LYS A 327 9.54 11.66 -29.64
C LYS A 327 10.75 11.32 -30.50
N THR A 328 10.53 10.75 -31.69
CA THR A 328 11.58 10.58 -32.70
C THR A 328 12.11 11.96 -33.14
N ARG A 329 13.37 12.04 -33.57
CA ARG A 329 13.94 13.29 -34.10
C ARG A 329 13.46 13.60 -35.52
N THR A 330 13.10 12.57 -36.28
CA THR A 330 12.73 12.66 -37.70
C THR A 330 11.28 13.08 -37.92
N THR A 331 10.34 12.54 -37.14
CA THR A 331 8.89 12.82 -37.32
C THR A 331 8.28 13.68 -36.23
N GLY A 332 8.95 13.85 -35.08
CA GLY A 332 8.42 14.59 -33.93
C GLY A 332 7.25 13.87 -33.23
N PHE A 333 6.98 12.62 -33.59
CA PHE A 333 5.93 11.76 -33.03
C PHE A 333 6.53 10.84 -31.95
N PRO A 334 5.80 10.46 -30.87
CA PRO A 334 6.27 9.48 -29.88
C PRO A 334 6.80 8.20 -30.54
N SER A 335 8.00 7.72 -30.19
CA SER A 335 8.57 6.51 -30.81
C SER A 335 7.87 5.23 -30.33
N VAL A 336 7.40 5.23 -29.08
CA VAL A 336 6.70 4.12 -28.43
C VAL A 336 5.51 4.69 -27.67
N MET A 337 4.43 3.93 -27.60
CA MET A 337 3.20 4.26 -26.90
C MET A 337 2.68 3.01 -26.17
N THR A 338 2.61 3.05 -24.85
CA THR A 338 1.95 2.00 -24.05
C THR A 338 0.48 2.36 -23.86
N ILE A 339 -0.43 1.41 -24.09
CA ILE A 339 -1.86 1.52 -23.81
C ILE A 339 -2.26 0.37 -22.87
N PHE A 340 -3.02 0.68 -21.82
CA PHE A 340 -3.42 -0.29 -20.79
C PHE A 340 -4.91 -0.13 -20.50
N SER A 341 -5.68 -1.21 -20.61
CA SER A 341 -7.14 -1.15 -20.70
C SER A 341 -7.88 -1.76 -19.51
N ALA A 342 -7.17 -2.18 -18.46
CA ALA A 342 -7.70 -2.66 -17.19
C ALA A 342 -7.66 -1.55 -16.10
N PRO A 343 -8.78 -0.90 -15.74
CA PRO A 343 -8.81 0.15 -14.72
C PRO A 343 -8.89 -0.45 -13.31
N ASN A 344 -8.34 0.23 -12.30
CA ASN A 344 -8.23 -0.29 -10.94
C ASN A 344 -7.72 -1.75 -10.91
N TYR A 345 -6.62 -2.00 -11.61
CA TYR A 345 -6.05 -3.32 -11.79
C TYR A 345 -5.83 -4.02 -10.43
N LEU A 346 -6.18 -5.32 -10.38
CA LEU A 346 -6.20 -6.15 -9.16
C LEU A 346 -7.06 -5.62 -8.01
N ASP A 347 -8.02 -4.73 -8.28
CA ASP A 347 -8.80 -3.98 -7.27
C ASP A 347 -8.00 -3.06 -6.33
N VAL A 348 -6.70 -2.89 -6.59
CA VAL A 348 -5.74 -2.25 -5.65
C VAL A 348 -4.96 -1.11 -6.30
N TYR A 349 -4.63 -1.18 -7.60
CA TYR A 349 -3.80 -0.18 -8.25
C TYR A 349 -4.45 1.21 -8.38
N ASN A 350 -5.79 1.30 -8.36
CA ASN A 350 -6.58 2.52 -8.53
C ASN A 350 -6.26 3.35 -9.81
N ASN A 351 -5.63 2.71 -10.80
CA ASN A 351 -5.27 3.33 -12.07
C ASN A 351 -6.51 3.58 -12.95
N LYS A 352 -6.36 4.50 -13.90
CA LYS A 352 -7.26 4.61 -15.07
C LYS A 352 -6.89 3.57 -16.12
N ALA A 353 -7.87 3.20 -16.94
CA ALA A 353 -7.64 2.55 -18.22
C ALA A 353 -7.74 3.57 -19.35
N ALA A 354 -7.22 3.22 -20.53
CA ALA A 354 -7.48 3.97 -21.74
C ALA A 354 -7.62 3.07 -22.98
N VAL A 355 -8.23 3.62 -24.03
CA VAL A 355 -8.14 3.14 -25.42
C VAL A 355 -7.64 4.25 -26.34
N LEU A 356 -6.94 3.86 -27.39
CA LEU A 356 -6.40 4.76 -28.42
C LEU A 356 -7.33 4.73 -29.63
N LYS A 357 -8.08 5.81 -29.87
CA LYS A 357 -8.89 5.98 -31.08
C LYS A 357 -8.08 6.76 -32.12
N TYR A 358 -7.77 6.12 -33.25
CA TYR A 358 -7.09 6.76 -34.37
C TYR A 358 -8.06 6.94 -35.54
N GLU A 359 -8.35 8.20 -35.88
CA GLU A 359 -9.34 8.58 -36.89
C GLU A 359 -8.99 9.97 -37.46
N ASN A 360 -9.22 10.22 -38.76
CA ASN A 360 -8.95 11.51 -39.41
C ASN A 360 -7.51 12.03 -39.20
N ASN A 361 -6.52 11.13 -39.18
CA ASN A 361 -5.11 11.39 -38.82
C ASN A 361 -4.89 11.96 -37.40
N VAL A 362 -5.90 11.94 -36.53
CA VAL A 362 -5.83 12.36 -35.14
C VAL A 362 -5.82 11.14 -34.24
N MET A 363 -4.88 11.11 -33.30
CA MET A 363 -4.79 10.10 -32.25
C MET A 363 -5.42 10.65 -30.97
N ASN A 364 -6.53 10.06 -30.54
CA ASN A 364 -7.32 10.51 -29.40
C ASN A 364 -7.34 9.41 -28.33
N ILE A 365 -6.86 9.73 -27.14
CA ILE A 365 -6.80 8.79 -26.02
C ILE A 365 -8.06 8.98 -25.18
N ARG A 366 -8.86 7.92 -25.04
CA ARG A 366 -10.08 7.93 -24.24
C ARG A 366 -9.84 7.14 -22.96
N GLN A 367 -9.67 7.87 -21.86
CA GLN A 367 -9.51 7.28 -20.52
C GLN A 367 -10.88 6.92 -19.92
N PHE A 368 -10.91 5.88 -19.09
CA PHE A 368 -12.07 5.49 -18.29
C PHE A 368 -11.64 4.93 -16.92
N ASN A 369 -12.58 4.93 -15.97
CA ASN A 369 -12.39 4.39 -14.61
C ASN A 369 -13.02 2.99 -14.53
N CYS A 370 -12.81 2.30 -13.40
CA CYS A 370 -13.37 0.98 -13.16
C CYS A 370 -14.90 0.98 -12.96
N THR A 371 -15.46 -0.21 -13.15
CA THR A 371 -16.88 -0.54 -13.06
C THR A 371 -17.07 -1.58 -11.96
N PRO A 372 -18.07 -1.44 -11.06
CA PRO A 372 -18.34 -2.47 -10.05
C PRO A 372 -18.61 -3.84 -10.69
N HIS A 373 -17.99 -4.89 -10.13
CA HIS A 373 -18.21 -6.28 -10.50
C HIS A 373 -18.57 -7.13 -9.27
N PRO A 374 -19.14 -8.34 -9.47
CA PRO A 374 -19.37 -9.29 -8.40
C PRO A 374 -18.08 -9.67 -7.68
N TYR A 375 -18.19 -9.93 -6.37
CA TYR A 375 -17.08 -10.41 -5.56
C TYR A 375 -16.98 -11.93 -5.62
N TRP A 376 -15.76 -12.43 -5.79
CA TRP A 376 -15.42 -13.84 -5.76
C TRP A 376 -14.32 -14.07 -4.74
N LEU A 377 -14.45 -15.12 -3.92
CA LEU A 377 -13.38 -15.52 -3.01
C LEU A 377 -12.13 -15.96 -3.80
N PRO A 378 -10.91 -15.76 -3.25
CA PRO A 378 -9.68 -16.15 -3.92
C PRO A 378 -9.71 -17.58 -4.42
N ASN A 379 -9.22 -17.79 -5.65
CA ASN A 379 -9.17 -19.09 -6.33
C ASN A 379 -10.55 -19.77 -6.51
N PHE A 380 -11.64 -19.00 -6.62
CA PHE A 380 -13.02 -19.49 -6.76
C PHE A 380 -13.47 -20.47 -5.66
N MET A 381 -12.91 -20.30 -4.45
CA MET A 381 -13.25 -21.11 -3.28
C MET A 381 -14.71 -20.88 -2.87
N ASP A 382 -15.44 -21.95 -2.57
CA ASP A 382 -16.80 -21.84 -2.06
C ASP A 382 -16.83 -21.46 -0.57
N VAL A 383 -17.97 -20.90 -0.13
CA VAL A 383 -18.13 -20.40 1.24
C VAL A 383 -18.05 -21.49 2.31
N PHE A 384 -18.32 -22.76 1.99
CA PHE A 384 -18.14 -23.86 2.95
C PHE A 384 -16.67 -24.22 3.09
N THR A 385 -15.93 -24.40 1.98
CA THR A 385 -14.49 -24.65 2.01
C THR A 385 -13.74 -23.53 2.75
N TRP A 386 -14.16 -22.27 2.59
CA TRP A 386 -13.61 -21.13 3.31
C TRP A 386 -13.96 -21.11 4.81
N SER A 387 -15.23 -21.31 5.19
CA SER A 387 -15.70 -21.12 6.57
C SER A 387 -15.61 -22.36 7.46
N LEU A 388 -15.70 -23.57 6.91
CA LEU A 388 -15.72 -24.82 7.69
C LEU A 388 -14.47 -25.01 8.58
N PRO A 389 -13.24 -24.62 8.16
CA PRO A 389 -12.08 -24.62 9.06
C PRO A 389 -12.25 -23.70 10.27
N PHE A 390 -12.82 -22.50 10.09
CA PHE A 390 -13.10 -21.55 11.18
C PHE A 390 -14.18 -22.08 12.13
N VAL A 391 -15.26 -22.65 11.59
CA VAL A 391 -16.32 -23.27 12.39
C VAL A 391 -15.76 -24.43 13.22
N GLY A 392 -14.91 -25.29 12.64
CA GLY A 392 -14.25 -26.38 13.35
C GLY A 392 -13.34 -25.90 14.49
N GLU A 393 -12.58 -24.83 14.25
CA GLU A 393 -11.74 -24.16 15.25
C GLU A 393 -12.59 -23.62 16.42
N LYS A 394 -13.60 -22.78 16.14
CA LYS A 394 -14.41 -22.13 17.19
C LYS A 394 -15.27 -23.12 17.98
N ILE A 395 -15.80 -24.17 17.35
CA ILE A 395 -16.48 -25.25 18.07
C ILE A 395 -15.50 -25.99 19.00
N THR A 396 -14.26 -26.23 18.57
CA THR A 396 -13.26 -26.89 19.42
C THR A 396 -12.81 -26.00 20.57
N ASP A 397 -12.56 -24.70 20.33
CA ASP A 397 -12.28 -23.71 21.38
C ASP A 397 -13.40 -23.69 22.45
N MET A 398 -14.67 -23.63 22.01
CA MET A 398 -15.83 -23.66 22.89
C MET A 398 -15.90 -24.95 23.70
N LEU A 399 -15.68 -26.11 23.08
CA LEU A 399 -15.65 -27.40 23.79
C LEU A 399 -14.51 -27.48 24.81
N ILE A 400 -13.32 -26.95 24.48
CA ILE A 400 -12.18 -26.88 25.41
C ILE A 400 -12.50 -25.93 26.58
N ALA A 401 -13.14 -24.79 26.33
CA ALA A 401 -13.57 -23.86 27.38
C ALA A 401 -14.59 -24.51 28.32
N ILE A 402 -15.61 -25.20 27.79
CA ILE A 402 -16.60 -25.96 28.58
C ILE A 402 -15.91 -27.08 29.40
N LEU A 403 -15.01 -27.85 28.80
CA LEU A 403 -14.30 -28.93 29.52
C LEU A 403 -13.37 -28.40 30.62
N ASN A 404 -12.93 -27.15 30.53
CA ASN A 404 -12.13 -26.49 31.56
C ASN A 404 -12.96 -25.92 32.73
N THR A 405 -14.30 -25.90 32.66
CA THR A 405 -15.13 -25.43 33.79
C THR A 405 -15.40 -26.50 34.86
N CYS A 406 -15.28 -27.79 34.53
CA CYS A 406 -15.45 -28.86 35.50
C CYS A 406 -14.29 -28.88 36.51
N SER A 407 -14.61 -28.89 37.80
CA SER A 407 -13.59 -28.91 38.85
C SER A 407 -12.99 -30.32 39.03
N LYS A 408 -11.90 -30.42 39.80
CA LYS A 408 -11.29 -31.72 40.11
C LYS A 408 -12.20 -32.54 41.03
N GLU A 409 -12.92 -31.87 41.93
CA GLU A 409 -13.86 -32.44 42.88
C GLU A 409 -15.08 -33.05 42.16
N GLU A 410 -15.72 -32.32 41.22
CA GLU A 410 -16.89 -32.81 40.48
C GLU A 410 -16.62 -34.10 39.67
N LEU A 411 -15.38 -34.27 39.18
CA LEU A 411 -14.95 -35.47 38.45
C LEU A 411 -14.63 -36.68 39.34
N GLU A 412 -14.45 -36.45 40.64
CA GLU A 412 -14.17 -37.43 41.70
C GLU A 412 -15.43 -37.78 42.53
N GLU A 413 -16.41 -36.88 42.66
CA GLU A 413 -17.59 -37.04 43.54
C GLU A 413 -18.72 -37.96 43.01
N GLU A 414 -18.88 -38.15 41.69
CA GLU A 414 -19.84 -39.13 41.15
C GLU A 414 -19.33 -40.59 41.20
N THR A 415 -18.93 -41.04 42.39
CA THR A 415 -18.69 -42.45 42.67
C THR A 415 -19.47 -42.88 43.92
N PRO A 416 -20.64 -43.54 43.78
CA PRO A 416 -21.38 -44.07 44.93
C PRO A 416 -20.54 -45.12 45.65
N SER A 417 -20.21 -44.87 46.92
CA SER A 417 -19.31 -45.69 47.73
C SER A 417 -19.89 -47.08 48.04
N SER A 418 -19.59 -48.10 47.23
CA SER A 418 -19.93 -49.50 47.51
C SER A 418 -18.71 -50.43 47.48
N LEU A 419 -17.99 -50.42 48.60
CA LEU A 419 -17.35 -51.57 49.28
C LEU A 419 -16.55 -52.61 48.45
N ALA A 420 -15.27 -52.74 48.86
CA ALA A 420 -14.47 -53.98 48.99
C ALA A 420 -13.28 -54.22 48.03
N SER A 421 -12.08 -54.20 48.65
CA SER A 421 -10.90 -55.07 48.45
C SER A 421 -10.16 -55.15 47.10
N GLY A 422 -8.87 -54.80 47.14
CA GLY A 422 -7.81 -55.49 46.40
C GLY A 422 -7.00 -54.63 45.41
N PRO A 423 -5.66 -54.64 45.46
CA PRO A 423 -4.84 -54.01 44.43
C PRO A 423 -4.71 -54.94 43.22
N SER A 424 -5.23 -54.52 42.07
CA SER A 424 -5.03 -55.22 40.79
C SER A 424 -4.46 -54.28 39.73
N SER A 425 -3.57 -54.83 38.90
CA SER A 425 -2.85 -54.11 37.84
C SER A 425 -3.77 -53.71 36.68
N PRO A 426 -3.46 -52.61 35.95
CA PRO A 426 -4.32 -52.11 34.89
C PRO A 426 -4.41 -53.08 33.71
N GLN A 427 -5.63 -53.48 33.33
CA GLN A 427 -5.89 -54.36 32.18
C GLN A 427 -6.21 -53.61 30.87
N PRO A 428 -6.02 -54.24 29.69
CA PRO A 428 -6.28 -53.62 28.38
C PRO A 428 -7.76 -53.35 28.08
N LEU A 429 -8.00 -52.39 27.19
CA LEU A 429 -9.33 -51.88 26.79
C LEU A 429 -10.30 -52.89 26.17
N ALA A 430 -9.86 -54.10 25.80
CA ALA A 430 -10.68 -55.10 25.11
C ALA A 430 -11.66 -55.87 26.02
N ASN A 431 -11.49 -55.83 27.35
CA ASN A 431 -12.25 -56.62 28.31
C ASN A 431 -13.25 -55.79 29.15
N LEU A 432 -13.62 -54.59 28.69
CA LEU A 432 -14.57 -53.70 29.39
C LEU A 432 -15.96 -53.77 28.74
N ASP A 433 -16.99 -53.91 29.58
CA ASP A 433 -18.39 -53.90 29.18
C ASP A 433 -18.76 -52.57 28.48
N PRO A 434 -19.30 -52.57 27.24
CA PRO A 434 -19.62 -51.35 26.50
C PRO A 434 -20.56 -50.38 27.23
N ASP A 435 -21.42 -50.89 28.12
CA ASP A 435 -22.34 -50.05 28.88
C ASP A 435 -21.75 -49.47 30.17
N SER A 436 -20.55 -49.91 30.58
CA SER A 436 -19.83 -49.38 31.74
C SER A 436 -19.58 -47.87 31.62
N THR A 437 -19.82 -47.15 32.72
CA THR A 437 -19.49 -45.72 32.86
C THR A 437 -18.01 -45.46 32.61
N GLU A 438 -17.13 -46.41 32.93
CA GLU A 438 -15.69 -46.29 32.69
C GLU A 438 -15.33 -46.46 31.21
N PHE A 439 -16.00 -47.38 30.49
CA PHE A 439 -15.84 -47.50 29.03
C PHE A 439 -16.32 -46.23 28.33
N LYS A 440 -17.49 -45.70 28.71
CA LYS A 440 -18.03 -44.44 28.20
C LYS A 440 -17.10 -43.26 28.50
N ARG A 441 -16.57 -43.13 29.72
CA ARG A 441 -15.57 -42.10 30.11
C ARG A 441 -14.27 -42.22 29.29
N ARG A 442 -13.74 -43.43 29.06
CA ARG A 442 -12.54 -43.67 28.23
C ARG A 442 -12.79 -43.43 26.74
N ALA A 443 -13.95 -43.78 26.21
CA ALA A 443 -14.34 -43.52 24.82
C ALA A 443 -14.51 -42.02 24.54
N ILE A 444 -15.14 -41.29 25.47
CA ILE A 444 -15.23 -39.81 25.42
C ILE A 444 -13.84 -39.18 25.50
N LYS A 445 -12.96 -39.62 26.42
CA LYS A 445 -11.56 -39.17 26.51
C LYS A 445 -10.81 -39.35 25.19
N ASN A 446 -10.89 -40.52 24.55
CA ASN A 446 -10.22 -40.78 23.28
C ASN A 446 -10.80 -39.97 22.12
N LYS A 447 -12.13 -39.75 22.09
CA LYS A 447 -12.78 -38.86 21.11
C LYS A 447 -12.35 -37.40 21.28
N ILE A 448 -12.32 -36.88 22.50
CA ILE A 448 -11.86 -35.52 22.79
C ILE A 448 -10.38 -35.33 22.38
N LEU A 449 -9.51 -36.30 22.69
CA LEU A 449 -8.10 -36.25 22.27
C LEU A 449 -7.93 -36.33 20.75
N ALA A 450 -8.76 -37.12 20.06
CA ALA A 450 -8.76 -37.17 18.59
C ALA A 450 -9.28 -35.85 17.98
N ILE A 451 -10.33 -35.27 18.54
CA ILE A 451 -10.90 -33.98 18.11
C ILE A 451 -9.89 -32.83 18.35
N GLY A 452 -9.23 -32.77 19.50
CA GLY A 452 -8.21 -31.75 19.78
C GLY A 452 -6.99 -31.85 18.85
N ARG A 453 -6.54 -33.08 18.55
CA ARG A 453 -5.47 -33.31 17.55
C ARG A 453 -5.90 -32.92 16.14
N LEU A 454 -7.09 -33.33 15.71
CA LEU A 454 -7.65 -32.94 14.41
C LEU A 454 -7.81 -31.43 14.32
N SER A 455 -8.32 -30.76 15.37
CA SER A 455 -8.46 -29.31 15.40
C SER A 455 -7.13 -28.58 15.27
N ARG A 456 -6.03 -29.06 15.88
CA ARG A 456 -4.70 -28.47 15.69
C ARG A 456 -4.16 -28.70 14.28
N VAL A 457 -4.38 -29.89 13.70
CA VAL A 457 -4.01 -30.17 12.30
C VAL A 457 -4.82 -29.28 11.35
N PHE A 458 -6.13 -29.16 11.54
CA PHE A 458 -6.98 -28.26 10.76
C PHE A 458 -6.63 -26.78 10.98
N GLN A 459 -6.26 -26.36 12.19
CA GLN A 459 -5.78 -25.00 12.45
C GLN A 459 -4.47 -24.71 11.71
N VAL A 460 -3.47 -25.60 11.77
CA VAL A 460 -2.21 -25.36 11.05
C VAL A 460 -2.43 -25.42 9.53
N LEU A 461 -3.25 -26.34 9.02
CA LEU A 461 -3.62 -26.38 7.60
C LEU A 461 -4.43 -25.14 7.19
N ARG A 462 -5.27 -24.59 8.08
CA ARG A 462 -6.01 -23.33 7.90
C ARG A 462 -5.05 -22.14 7.89
N GLU A 463 -4.21 -21.98 8.90
CA GLU A 463 -3.19 -20.93 8.97
C GLU A 463 -2.24 -20.95 7.78
N GLU A 464 -1.82 -22.13 7.31
CA GLU A 464 -1.00 -22.26 6.10
C GLU A 464 -1.83 -22.03 4.83
N SER A 465 -3.10 -22.43 4.75
CA SER A 465 -3.97 -22.10 3.60
C SER A 465 -4.31 -20.60 3.53
N GLU A 466 -4.50 -19.95 4.68
CA GLU A 466 -4.70 -18.51 4.81
C GLU A 466 -3.39 -17.79 4.50
N ARG A 467 -2.23 -18.22 5.04
CA ARG A 467 -0.91 -17.69 4.64
C ARG A 467 -0.62 -17.87 3.16
N VAL A 468 -0.97 -19.01 2.55
CA VAL A 468 -0.80 -19.25 1.11
C VAL A 468 -1.76 -18.41 0.29
N THR A 469 -2.97 -18.12 0.80
CA THR A 469 -3.93 -17.22 0.16
C THR A 469 -3.51 -15.76 0.33
N GLU A 470 -3.02 -15.35 1.50
CA GLU A 470 -2.38 -14.05 1.76
C GLU A 470 -1.16 -13.86 0.85
N LEU A 471 -0.24 -14.84 0.80
CA LEU A 471 0.93 -14.82 -0.07
C LEU A 471 0.51 -14.71 -1.54
N LYS A 472 -0.45 -15.52 -2.02
CA LYS A 472 -0.92 -15.44 -3.41
C LYS A 472 -1.68 -14.15 -3.73
N THR A 473 -2.33 -13.53 -2.75
CA THR A 473 -3.01 -12.22 -2.92
C THR A 473 -2.03 -11.05 -2.75
N ALA A 474 -0.86 -11.27 -2.13
CA ALA A 474 0.12 -10.24 -1.77
C ALA A 474 1.58 -10.70 -1.99
N SER A 475 1.91 -11.21 -3.19
CA SER A 475 3.26 -11.65 -3.60
C SER A 475 4.28 -10.51 -3.78
N GLY A 476 4.39 -9.66 -2.76
CA GLY A 476 5.38 -8.59 -2.64
C GLY A 476 5.26 -7.77 -1.35
N GLY A 477 4.42 -8.17 -0.39
CA GLY A 477 4.35 -7.53 0.92
C GLY A 477 3.56 -8.35 1.95
N ARG A 478 4.14 -8.60 3.13
CA ARG A 478 3.45 -9.30 4.21
C ARG A 478 2.45 -8.36 4.89
N LEU A 479 1.18 -8.45 4.51
CA LEU A 479 0.11 -7.74 5.20
C LEU A 479 0.08 -8.12 6.70
N PRO A 480 -0.22 -7.17 7.62
CA PRO A 480 -0.33 -7.46 9.04
C PRO A 480 -1.40 -8.53 9.32
N ALA A 481 -1.09 -9.47 10.22
CA ALA A 481 -2.06 -10.45 10.67
C ALA A 481 -3.24 -9.74 11.36
N GLY A 482 -4.43 -9.86 10.78
CA GLY A 482 -5.64 -9.11 11.15
C GLY A 482 -6.21 -8.24 10.03
N THR A 483 -5.42 -7.88 9.01
CA THR A 483 -5.91 -7.08 7.87
C THR A 483 -6.99 -7.83 7.07
N LEU A 484 -6.92 -9.16 6.95
CA LEU A 484 -8.00 -9.96 6.35
C LEU A 484 -9.29 -10.03 7.19
N MET A 485 -9.21 -9.90 8.53
CA MET A 485 -10.43 -9.83 9.36
C MET A 485 -11.25 -8.56 9.12
N LEU A 486 -10.63 -7.53 8.55
CA LEU A 486 -11.28 -6.27 8.14
C LEU A 486 -11.80 -6.31 6.69
N GLY A 487 -11.66 -7.44 5.99
CA GLY A 487 -12.08 -7.61 4.60
C GLY A 487 -11.35 -6.67 3.63
N ALA A 488 -12.04 -6.30 2.55
CA ALA A 488 -11.48 -5.43 1.49
C ALA A 488 -11.04 -4.05 2.01
N GLU A 489 -11.69 -3.52 3.07
CA GLU A 489 -11.34 -2.22 3.66
C GLU A 489 -10.00 -2.26 4.40
N GLY A 490 -9.61 -3.40 4.98
CA GLY A 490 -8.28 -3.55 5.58
C GLY A 490 -7.15 -3.43 4.56
N ILE A 491 -7.33 -3.99 3.36
CA ILE A 491 -6.33 -3.97 2.29
C ILE A 491 -6.20 -2.56 1.69
N LYS A 492 -7.33 -1.86 1.47
CA LYS A 492 -7.35 -0.45 1.05
C LYS A 492 -6.68 0.51 2.05
N GLN A 493 -6.64 0.15 3.33
CA GLN A 493 -5.94 0.90 4.37
C GLN A 493 -4.43 0.63 4.42
N ALA A 494 -3.93 -0.40 3.72
CA ALA A 494 -2.51 -0.77 3.69
C ALA A 494 -1.78 -0.32 2.41
N ILE A 495 -2.49 -0.20 1.28
CA ILE A 495 -1.93 0.20 0.00
C ILE A 495 -2.65 1.49 -0.46
N HIS A 496 -1.92 2.60 -0.49
CA HIS A 496 -2.49 3.93 -0.77
C HIS A 496 -2.08 4.53 -2.12
N SER A 497 -1.13 3.92 -2.85
CA SER A 497 -0.62 4.46 -4.11
C SER A 497 -0.42 3.38 -5.18
N PHE A 498 -0.49 3.82 -6.45
CA PHE A 498 -0.18 3.01 -7.63
C PHE A 498 1.22 2.38 -7.57
N GLU A 499 2.22 3.13 -7.07
CA GLU A 499 3.58 2.62 -6.95
C GLU A 499 3.72 1.52 -5.90
N ASP A 500 2.97 1.61 -4.80
CA ASP A 500 3.02 0.59 -3.75
C ASP A 500 2.33 -0.69 -4.21
N ALA A 501 1.20 -0.57 -4.91
CA ALA A 501 0.57 -1.69 -5.61
C ALA A 501 1.55 -2.36 -6.60
N ARG A 502 2.22 -1.56 -7.44
CA ARG A 502 3.21 -2.05 -8.42
C ARG A 502 4.41 -2.74 -7.78
N LYS A 503 4.90 -2.27 -6.63
CA LYS A 503 5.99 -2.92 -5.87
C LYS A 503 5.53 -4.27 -5.29
N VAL A 504 4.31 -4.33 -4.74
CA VAL A 504 3.73 -5.57 -4.21
C VAL A 504 3.43 -6.59 -5.32
N ASP A 505 3.21 -6.14 -6.56
CA ASP A 505 2.88 -7.04 -7.67
C ASP A 505 4.09 -7.50 -8.51
N LEU A 506 5.27 -6.91 -8.30
CA LEU A 506 6.45 -7.08 -9.16
C LEU A 506 6.91 -8.54 -9.35
N GLN A 507 6.56 -9.45 -8.43
CA GLN A 507 6.85 -10.88 -8.58
C GLN A 507 5.90 -11.59 -9.55
N ASN A 508 4.64 -11.15 -9.63
CA ASN A 508 3.65 -11.70 -10.56
C ASN A 508 3.87 -11.20 -12.00
N GLU A 509 4.56 -10.07 -12.15
CA GLU A 509 4.98 -9.53 -13.44
C GLU A 509 6.15 -10.32 -14.09
N ARG A 510 6.71 -11.32 -13.40
CA ARG A 510 7.77 -12.22 -13.89
C ARG A 510 7.22 -13.44 -14.63
N LEU A 511 8.04 -13.98 -15.53
CA LEU A 511 7.84 -15.33 -16.05
C LEU A 511 7.85 -16.33 -14.87
N PRO A 512 6.78 -17.11 -14.65
CA PRO A 512 6.73 -18.07 -13.55
C PRO A 512 7.80 -19.16 -13.66
N PRO A 513 8.22 -19.78 -12.54
CA PRO A 513 9.06 -20.98 -12.56
C PRO A 513 8.33 -22.17 -13.20
N SER A 514 9.07 -23.20 -13.64
CA SER A 514 8.49 -24.33 -14.37
C SER A 514 7.53 -25.16 -13.50
N HIS A 515 6.55 -25.80 -14.13
CA HIS A 515 5.56 -26.63 -13.43
C HIS A 515 6.20 -27.75 -12.57
N GLU A 516 7.35 -28.29 -12.95
CA GLU A 516 8.08 -29.25 -12.10
C GLU A 516 8.64 -28.62 -10.83
N GLU A 517 9.18 -27.41 -10.91
CA GLU A 517 9.72 -26.67 -9.76
C GLU A 517 8.59 -26.24 -8.82
N VAL A 518 7.48 -25.74 -9.38
CA VAL A 518 6.27 -25.41 -8.63
C VAL A 518 5.72 -26.65 -7.91
N ARG A 519 5.59 -27.79 -8.59
CA ARG A 519 5.05 -29.01 -7.96
C ARG A 519 5.98 -29.54 -6.86
N LYS A 520 7.29 -29.61 -7.10
CA LYS A 520 8.28 -30.01 -6.09
C LYS A 520 8.24 -29.09 -4.87
N SER A 521 8.13 -27.78 -5.08
CA SER A 521 7.99 -26.78 -4.02
C SER A 521 6.69 -26.98 -3.22
N GLN A 522 5.54 -27.11 -3.89
CA GLN A 522 4.25 -27.34 -3.25
C GLN A 522 4.17 -28.66 -2.48
N GLU A 523 4.70 -29.75 -3.04
CA GLU A 523 4.80 -31.06 -2.38
C GLU A 523 5.65 -30.96 -1.11
N MET A 524 6.84 -30.35 -1.21
CA MET A 524 7.77 -30.16 -0.09
C MET A 524 7.18 -29.26 1.01
N HIS A 525 6.54 -28.14 0.65
CA HIS A 525 5.85 -27.26 1.60
C HIS A 525 4.68 -27.97 2.28
N ARG A 526 3.89 -28.76 1.56
CA ARG A 526 2.74 -29.50 2.13
C ARG A 526 3.21 -30.58 3.10
N GLU A 527 4.29 -31.29 2.80
CA GLU A 527 4.88 -32.28 3.70
C GLU A 527 5.47 -31.62 4.96
N GLN A 528 6.22 -30.52 4.82
CA GLN A 528 6.74 -29.75 5.94
C GLN A 528 5.63 -29.16 6.84
N ALA A 529 4.56 -28.63 6.24
CA ALA A 529 3.40 -28.12 6.97
C ALA A 529 2.68 -29.23 7.75
N LEU A 530 2.52 -30.42 7.16
CA LEU A 530 1.92 -31.57 7.83
C LEU A 530 2.81 -32.07 8.99
N GLU A 531 4.12 -32.19 8.77
CA GLU A 531 5.08 -32.62 9.80
C GLU A 531 5.10 -31.62 10.97
N LYS A 532 5.14 -30.32 10.67
CA LYS A 532 5.04 -29.25 11.66
C LYS A 532 3.72 -29.34 12.44
N ALA A 533 2.58 -29.48 11.76
CA ALA A 533 1.27 -29.65 12.41
C ALA A 533 1.25 -30.86 13.36
N THR A 534 1.86 -31.98 12.98
CA THR A 534 1.97 -33.15 13.88
C THR A 534 2.87 -32.89 15.08
N LYS A 535 4.03 -32.24 14.90
CA LYS A 535 4.95 -31.89 16.00
C LYS A 535 4.34 -30.86 16.96
N ASP A 536 3.61 -29.87 16.45
CA ASP A 536 2.97 -28.85 17.30
C ASP A 536 1.81 -29.47 18.10
N ALA A 537 1.03 -30.39 17.51
CA ALA A 537 -0.01 -31.15 18.21
C ALA A 537 0.54 -32.13 19.27
N GLU A 538 1.76 -32.64 19.09
CA GLU A 538 2.44 -33.49 20.10
C GLU A 538 3.06 -32.67 21.24
N ASN A 539 3.52 -31.43 20.97
CA ASN A 539 4.19 -30.57 21.94
C ASN A 539 3.25 -29.63 22.73
N ASP A 540 1.95 -29.58 22.40
CA ASP A 540 0.97 -28.72 23.09
C ASP A 540 0.85 -29.07 24.58
N LYS A 541 1.34 -28.15 25.44
CA LYS A 541 1.38 -28.32 26.90
C LYS A 541 0.00 -28.20 27.55
N GLU A 542 -0.98 -27.56 26.92
CA GLU A 542 -2.35 -27.46 27.43
C GLU A 542 -3.14 -28.73 27.11
N LEU A 543 -3.06 -29.22 25.86
CA LEU A 543 -3.62 -30.54 25.51
C LEU A 543 -2.96 -31.65 26.36
N GLY A 544 -1.64 -31.55 26.55
CA GLY A 544 -0.87 -32.41 27.46
C GLY A 544 -1.11 -32.16 28.95
N ARG A 545 -1.71 -31.04 29.37
CA ARG A 545 -2.17 -30.77 30.75
C ARG A 545 -3.56 -31.38 30.97
N VAL A 546 -4.48 -31.24 30.03
CA VAL A 546 -5.79 -31.92 30.07
C VAL A 546 -5.58 -33.44 30.12
N ALA A 547 -4.69 -33.99 29.29
CA ALA A 547 -4.32 -35.41 29.34
C ALA A 547 -3.72 -35.84 30.69
N ARG A 548 -2.91 -34.98 31.33
CA ARG A 548 -2.28 -35.24 32.64
C ARG A 548 -3.23 -35.04 33.83
N ARG A 549 -4.19 -34.11 33.78
CA ARG A 549 -5.21 -33.88 34.82
C ARG A 549 -6.12 -35.11 35.03
N ILE A 550 -6.28 -35.94 34.00
CA ILE A 550 -7.13 -37.15 34.01
C ILE A 550 -6.28 -38.42 34.27
N SER A 551 -5.29 -38.32 35.17
CA SER A 551 -4.35 -39.38 35.57
C SER A 551 -3.90 -39.21 37.03
N ILE A 552 -4.11 -40.20 37.89
CA ILE A 552 -3.68 -40.20 39.32
C ILE A 552 -2.33 -40.95 39.46
N PRO A 553 -1.43 -40.56 40.40
CA PRO A 553 0.03 -40.68 40.19
C PRO A 553 0.75 -41.77 41.02
N MET A 554 2.07 -41.95 40.76
CA MET A 554 3.02 -42.59 41.69
C MET A 554 4.06 -41.59 42.23
N PRO A 555 4.60 -41.78 43.46
CA PRO A 555 5.38 -40.76 44.19
C PRO A 555 6.93 -40.96 44.17
N PRO A 556 7.73 -40.03 44.75
CA PRO A 556 9.15 -39.85 44.40
C PRO A 556 10.19 -39.99 45.56
N TRP A 557 11.47 -39.93 45.20
CA TRP A 557 12.63 -39.55 46.04
C TRP A 557 13.78 -39.05 45.12
N VAL A 558 14.75 -38.17 45.47
CA VAL A 558 14.97 -37.21 46.57
C VAL A 558 16.07 -36.18 46.15
N ALA A 559 16.28 -35.12 46.94
CA ALA A 559 17.40 -34.14 46.93
C ALA A 559 17.26 -32.92 45.96
N SER A 560 16.88 -31.70 46.37
CA SER A 560 17.41 -30.75 47.40
C SER A 560 18.51 -29.82 46.83
N ALA A 561 18.26 -28.52 46.62
CA ALA A 561 18.34 -27.41 47.60
C ALA A 561 19.75 -26.73 47.63
N SER A 562 19.95 -25.43 47.92
CA SER A 562 19.03 -24.28 48.12
C SER A 562 19.80 -22.94 48.19
N ARG A 563 19.16 -21.85 47.71
CA ARG A 563 19.11 -20.49 48.29
C ARG A 563 20.37 -19.56 48.24
N LEU A 564 20.25 -18.33 47.68
CA LEU A 564 19.83 -17.03 48.29
C LEU A 564 20.84 -16.51 49.37
N THR A 565 21.18 -15.22 49.56
CA THR A 565 20.70 -13.93 49.00
C THR A 565 21.61 -12.74 49.41
N SER A 566 21.39 -11.59 48.74
CA SER A 566 21.34 -10.21 49.30
C SER A 566 22.54 -9.23 49.19
N LEU A 567 22.22 -8.10 48.54
CA LEU A 567 22.38 -6.69 48.98
C LEU A 567 23.75 -6.13 49.41
N THR A 568 24.19 -5.07 48.72
CA THR A 568 24.41 -3.65 49.17
C THR A 568 25.36 -2.95 48.18
N ARG A 569 25.55 -1.63 48.01
CA ARG A 569 24.88 -0.32 48.28
C ARG A 569 26.02 0.73 48.35
N GLY A 570 26.12 1.74 47.47
CA GLY A 570 26.95 2.94 47.75
C GLY A 570 27.58 3.74 46.58
N ARG A 571 27.19 5.04 46.45
CA ARG A 571 27.99 6.31 46.43
C ARG A 571 29.43 6.35 45.84
N ALA A 572 29.97 7.44 45.26
CA ALA A 572 29.52 8.83 44.97
C ALA A 572 30.62 9.66 44.20
N VAL A 573 30.26 10.86 43.67
CA VAL A 573 31.13 12.08 43.51
C VAL A 573 32.26 12.02 42.43
N GLU A 574 32.75 13.09 41.75
CA GLU A 574 32.65 14.58 41.87
C GLU A 574 32.47 15.31 40.49
N ARG A 575 32.52 16.66 40.53
CA ARG A 575 32.42 17.73 39.50
C ARG A 575 33.74 18.16 38.79
N LEU A 576 33.61 18.97 37.71
CA LEU A 576 34.13 20.37 37.49
C LEU A 576 34.03 20.77 35.97
N SER A 577 33.16 21.71 35.53
CA SER A 577 33.37 23.17 35.28
C SER A 577 34.46 23.52 34.23
N THR A 578 34.24 24.27 33.13
CA THR A 578 33.99 25.74 32.97
C THR A 578 33.80 26.10 31.45
N ALA A 579 33.62 27.33 30.94
CA ALA A 579 32.73 28.47 31.26
C ALA A 579 32.92 29.63 30.22
N LEU A 580 31.84 30.42 29.92
CA LEU A 580 31.86 31.80 29.32
C LEU A 580 32.23 31.90 27.81
N ARG A 581 31.87 32.94 27.01
CA ARG A 581 31.17 34.25 27.23
C ARG A 581 30.49 34.78 25.94
N CYS A 582 29.66 35.81 26.07
CA CYS A 582 28.84 36.48 25.02
C CYS A 582 29.19 37.98 24.83
N HIS A 583 28.68 38.67 23.78
CA HIS A 583 28.54 40.15 23.71
C HIS A 583 27.50 40.67 22.68
N ASN A 584 27.05 41.93 22.83
CA ASN A 584 25.90 42.59 22.17
C ASN A 584 26.31 43.79 21.27
N ALA A 585 25.39 44.32 20.42
CA ALA A 585 24.83 45.72 20.51
C ALA A 585 24.25 46.38 19.21
N THR A 586 22.92 46.61 19.21
CA THR A 586 22.10 47.83 18.87
C THR A 586 22.20 48.72 17.58
N PRO A 587 21.11 49.48 17.20
CA PRO A 587 20.91 50.12 15.87
C PRO A 587 20.49 51.64 15.85
N ARG A 588 20.10 52.21 14.69
CA ARG A 588 19.37 53.52 14.56
C ARG A 588 18.56 53.68 13.24
N ALA A 589 17.70 54.70 13.12
CA ALA A 589 16.62 54.90 12.11
C ALA A 589 16.82 56.18 11.21
N LEU A 590 15.91 56.76 10.39
CA LEU A 590 14.41 56.85 10.34
C LEU A 590 13.89 57.45 8.98
N ASN A 591 12.56 57.65 8.84
CA ASN A 591 11.78 58.59 7.98
C ASN A 591 11.06 58.14 6.68
N LEU A 592 10.00 58.90 6.32
CA LEU A 592 8.74 58.48 5.67
C LEU A 592 8.27 59.34 4.48
N ARG A 593 7.41 58.78 3.61
CA ARG A 593 6.40 59.51 2.79
C ARG A 593 5.22 58.59 2.43
N VAL A 594 3.99 59.12 2.38
CA VAL A 594 2.74 58.32 2.26
C VAL A 594 2.10 58.43 0.86
N ARG A 595 1.55 57.31 0.36
CA ARG A 595 0.59 57.20 -0.74
C ARG A 595 -0.48 56.17 -0.37
N SER A 596 -1.73 56.40 -0.78
CA SER A 596 -2.79 55.36 -0.75
C SER A 596 -2.56 54.37 -1.91
N ALA A 597 -2.70 53.07 -1.67
CA ALA A 597 -2.35 52.01 -2.63
C ALA A 597 -3.55 51.14 -3.01
N SER A 598 -3.57 50.69 -4.26
CA SER A 598 -4.57 49.76 -4.81
C SER A 598 -4.28 48.30 -4.41
N THR A 599 -5.25 47.60 -3.84
CA THR A 599 -5.11 46.22 -3.31
C THR A 599 -5.34 45.12 -4.36
N HIS A 600 -4.60 45.19 -5.48
CA HIS A 600 -4.41 44.05 -6.39
C HIS A 600 -2.96 43.55 -6.24
N VAL A 601 -2.77 42.32 -5.74
CA VAL A 601 -1.45 41.74 -5.50
C VAL A 601 -1.11 40.69 -6.55
N SER A 602 -0.05 40.94 -7.31
CA SER A 602 0.76 39.91 -7.96
C SER A 602 1.88 39.48 -7.00
N PRO A 603 2.23 38.18 -6.90
CA PRO A 603 3.18 37.67 -5.90
C PRO A 603 4.66 37.92 -6.28
N THR A 604 4.99 39.14 -6.70
CA THR A 604 6.32 39.50 -7.23
C THR A 604 6.61 40.99 -6.98
N ALA A 605 6.82 41.37 -5.72
CA ALA A 605 7.37 42.67 -5.35
C ALA A 605 8.22 42.56 -4.07
N ILE A 606 9.46 43.06 -4.13
CA ILE A 606 10.48 42.88 -3.09
C ILE A 606 10.48 44.07 -2.12
N ASN A 607 10.41 43.78 -0.82
CA ASN A 607 10.84 44.62 0.32
C ASN A 607 10.53 46.14 0.28
N LEU A 608 9.27 46.51 0.60
CA LEU A 608 8.95 47.80 1.23
C LEU A 608 7.99 47.57 2.41
N ARG A 609 8.37 48.01 3.62
CA ARG A 609 7.46 47.99 4.78
C ARG A 609 6.39 49.09 4.63
N PRO A 610 5.08 48.77 4.72
CA PRO A 610 4.04 49.79 4.66
C PRO A 610 4.07 50.71 5.88
N ASN A 611 3.57 51.95 5.73
CA ASN A 611 3.44 52.90 6.84
C ASN A 611 2.21 52.58 7.69
N ILE A 612 2.35 51.60 8.59
CA ILE A 612 1.27 51.09 9.44
C ILE A 612 0.84 52.16 10.47
N PRO A 613 -0.47 52.40 10.68
CA PRO A 613 -0.97 53.28 11.73
C PRO A 613 -0.40 52.90 13.12
N PRO A 614 0.12 53.84 13.94
CA PRO A 614 0.72 53.52 15.23
C PRO A 614 -0.18 52.71 16.18
N ARG A 615 -1.50 52.87 16.05
CA ARG A 615 -2.54 52.17 16.83
C ARG A 615 -2.66 50.68 16.49
N ASN A 616 -2.40 50.30 15.23
CA ASN A 616 -2.55 48.92 14.74
C ASN A 616 -1.23 48.15 14.76
N LYS A 617 -0.12 48.83 15.09
CA LYS A 617 1.24 48.32 14.90
C LYS A 617 1.53 47.07 15.74
N GLU A 618 1.13 47.05 17.02
CA GLU A 618 1.35 45.88 17.89
C GLU A 618 0.65 44.62 17.37
N LEU A 619 -0.58 44.76 16.87
CA LEU A 619 -1.35 43.66 16.28
C LEU A 619 -0.81 43.24 14.90
N TYR A 620 -0.38 44.20 14.07
CA TYR A 620 0.27 43.92 12.78
C TYR A 620 1.59 43.17 12.97
N ASP A 621 2.45 43.62 13.89
CA ASP A 621 3.74 42.99 14.17
C ASP A 621 3.53 41.56 14.73
N ALA A 622 2.50 41.33 15.57
CA ALA A 622 2.13 40.00 16.06
C ALA A 622 1.62 39.05 14.96
N LEU A 623 0.74 39.53 14.07
CA LEU A 623 0.24 38.74 12.93
C LEU A 623 1.32 38.48 11.86
N SER A 624 2.24 39.41 11.67
CA SER A 624 3.39 39.22 10.80
C SER A 624 4.43 38.26 11.40
N ALA A 625 4.51 38.12 12.73
CA ALA A 625 5.31 37.08 13.37
C ALA A 625 4.66 35.70 13.17
N LEU A 626 3.33 35.60 13.32
CA LEU A 626 2.57 34.37 13.08
C LEU A 626 2.79 33.82 11.66
N SER A 627 2.95 34.69 10.64
CA SER A 627 3.24 34.25 9.27
C SER A 627 4.58 33.53 9.12
N GLY A 628 5.56 33.84 9.98
CA GLY A 628 6.91 33.27 9.92
C GLY A 628 7.14 32.10 10.90
N THR A 629 6.35 31.99 11.97
CA THR A 629 6.46 30.90 12.96
C THR A 629 5.47 29.75 12.75
N ALA A 630 4.43 29.96 11.92
CA ALA A 630 3.35 29.00 11.71
C ALA A 630 2.92 28.92 10.23
N GLU A 631 3.87 29.08 9.29
CA GLU A 631 3.61 29.11 7.83
C GLU A 631 2.85 27.87 7.34
N THR A 632 3.11 26.70 7.94
CA THR A 632 2.46 25.41 7.61
C THR A 632 1.03 25.28 8.14
N HIS A 633 0.63 26.05 9.16
CA HIS A 633 -0.71 25.96 9.78
C HIS A 633 -1.65 27.09 9.36
N VAL A 634 -1.12 28.24 8.96
CA VAL A 634 -1.90 29.47 8.67
C VAL A 634 -2.37 29.53 7.21
N ASN A 635 -3.64 29.86 6.96
CA ASN A 635 -4.10 30.22 5.62
C ASN A 635 -3.53 31.59 5.21
N ILE A 636 -2.47 31.57 4.39
CA ILE A 636 -1.72 32.75 3.94
C ILE A 636 -2.63 33.80 3.27
N SER A 637 -3.67 33.38 2.53
CA SER A 637 -4.58 34.31 1.83
C SER A 637 -5.42 35.14 2.82
N ARG A 638 -5.97 34.50 3.85
CA ARG A 638 -6.74 35.19 4.91
C ARG A 638 -5.83 36.06 5.77
N LEU A 639 -4.60 35.61 6.05
CA LEU A 639 -3.61 36.41 6.78
C LEU A 639 -3.20 37.69 6.02
N GLN A 640 -2.98 37.59 4.70
CA GLN A 640 -2.69 38.75 3.85
C GLN A 640 -3.84 39.75 3.79
N LEU A 641 -5.10 39.27 3.82
CA LEU A 641 -6.27 40.13 3.93
C LEU A 641 -6.27 40.92 5.25
N ALA A 642 -6.02 40.25 6.38
CA ALA A 642 -5.94 40.87 7.69
C ALA A 642 -4.79 41.90 7.81
N LEU A 643 -3.58 41.53 7.37
CA LEU A 643 -2.41 42.43 7.37
C LEU A 643 -2.64 43.67 6.48
N SER A 644 -3.26 43.50 5.31
CA SER A 644 -3.62 44.60 4.41
C SER A 644 -4.66 45.53 5.04
N GLY A 645 -5.64 44.98 5.77
CA GLY A 645 -6.64 45.75 6.51
C GLY A 645 -6.03 46.57 7.64
N LEU A 646 -5.13 45.99 8.43
CA LEU A 646 -4.46 46.67 9.55
C LEU A 646 -3.49 47.78 9.10
N ALA A 647 -2.95 47.69 7.88
CA ALA A 647 -2.10 48.72 7.29
C ALA A 647 -2.88 49.95 6.76
N ALA A 648 -4.20 49.83 6.55
CA ALA A 648 -5.06 50.93 6.13
C ALA A 648 -5.60 51.75 7.32
N GLN A 649 -5.92 53.03 7.10
CA GLN A 649 -6.60 53.86 8.12
C GLN A 649 -8.11 53.59 8.17
N ASP A 650 -8.73 53.31 7.03
CA ASP A 650 -10.07 52.72 6.92
C ASP A 650 -9.97 51.54 5.96
N ALA A 651 -10.20 50.33 6.47
CA ALA A 651 -10.05 49.09 5.72
C ALA A 651 -11.32 48.80 4.90
N VAL A 652 -11.13 48.53 3.60
CA VAL A 652 -12.21 48.07 2.72
C VAL A 652 -12.68 46.70 3.19
N THR A 653 -13.98 46.57 3.53
CA THR A 653 -14.55 45.28 3.90
C THR A 653 -15.08 44.57 2.66
N ARG A 654 -14.63 43.33 2.45
CA ARG A 654 -15.05 42.47 1.32
C ARG A 654 -16.12 41.49 1.77
N VAL A 655 -17.23 41.44 1.03
CA VAL A 655 -18.33 40.50 1.26
C VAL A 655 -18.52 39.65 0.00
N ALA A 656 -18.61 38.33 0.13
CA ALA A 656 -19.03 37.47 -0.98
C ALA A 656 -20.53 37.19 -0.93
N VAL A 657 -21.18 37.13 -2.09
CA VAL A 657 -22.52 36.58 -2.30
C VAL A 657 -22.36 35.40 -3.24
N LEU A 658 -22.52 34.18 -2.72
CA LEU A 658 -22.25 32.93 -3.42
C LEU A 658 -23.55 32.17 -3.69
N GLY A 659 -23.84 31.89 -4.96
CA GLY A 659 -24.96 31.03 -5.35
C GLY A 659 -24.58 29.56 -5.33
N LEU A 660 -25.44 28.70 -4.77
CA LEU A 660 -25.25 27.25 -4.75
C LEU A 660 -25.61 26.58 -6.10
N ASN A 661 -26.64 27.07 -6.79
CA ASN A 661 -27.16 26.45 -8.02
C ASN A 661 -26.85 27.26 -9.30
N GLY A 662 -26.29 28.46 -9.19
CA GLY A 662 -25.99 29.35 -10.33
C GLY A 662 -25.69 30.80 -9.89
N GLN A 663 -25.05 31.61 -10.75
CA GLN A 663 -24.68 32.99 -10.40
C GLN A 663 -25.87 33.97 -10.45
N THR A 664 -26.88 33.69 -11.28
CA THR A 664 -27.98 34.62 -11.60
C THR A 664 -28.81 35.06 -10.38
N SER A 665 -29.20 34.14 -9.48
CA SER A 665 -29.96 34.51 -8.28
C SER A 665 -29.10 35.23 -7.23
N ALA A 666 -27.79 34.94 -7.17
CA ALA A 666 -26.84 35.70 -6.36
C ALA A 666 -26.70 37.15 -6.87
N GLN A 667 -26.71 37.36 -8.20
CA GLN A 667 -26.74 38.69 -8.83
C GLN A 667 -28.03 39.45 -8.52
N ARG A 668 -29.20 38.80 -8.59
CA ARG A 668 -30.50 39.38 -8.21
C ARG A 668 -30.54 39.77 -6.73
N LEU A 669 -30.04 38.93 -5.84
CA LEU A 669 -29.96 39.24 -4.41
C LEU A 669 -29.00 40.41 -4.14
N ALA A 670 -27.84 40.45 -4.79
CA ALA A 670 -26.90 41.57 -4.68
C ALA A 670 -27.49 42.89 -5.19
N ARG A 671 -28.28 42.86 -6.28
CA ARG A 671 -29.06 44.00 -6.77
C ARG A 671 -30.00 44.52 -5.68
N LEU A 672 -30.84 43.64 -5.11
CA LEU A 672 -31.85 44.00 -4.10
C LEU A 672 -31.25 44.58 -2.81
N LEU A 673 -30.07 44.11 -2.40
CA LEU A 673 -29.39 44.60 -1.19
C LEU A 673 -28.71 45.98 -1.36
N LEU A 674 -28.47 46.42 -2.60
CA LEU A 674 -27.64 47.61 -2.89
C LEU A 674 -28.34 48.72 -3.68
N ALA A 675 -29.44 48.42 -4.39
CA ALA A 675 -30.19 49.40 -5.17
C ALA A 675 -30.80 50.51 -4.30
N ASP A 676 -30.79 51.76 -4.78
CA ASP A 676 -31.53 52.85 -4.14
C ASP A 676 -33.01 52.78 -4.58
N PRO A 677 -33.97 52.54 -3.65
CA PRO A 677 -35.38 52.45 -4.01
C PRO A 677 -35.96 53.80 -4.47
N LEU A 678 -35.36 54.93 -4.09
CA LEU A 678 -35.79 56.27 -4.53
C LEU A 678 -35.18 56.68 -5.87
N GLY A 679 -34.21 55.91 -6.40
CA GLY A 679 -33.58 56.13 -7.69
C GLY A 679 -34.28 55.38 -8.83
N ASN A 680 -34.07 55.86 -10.06
CA ASN A 680 -34.39 55.09 -11.27
C ASN A 680 -33.42 53.90 -11.41
N GLU A 681 -33.77 52.93 -12.27
CA GLU A 681 -32.93 51.77 -12.56
C GLU A 681 -31.68 52.13 -13.39
N GLU A 682 -30.52 52.02 -12.76
CA GLU A 682 -29.19 52.39 -13.30
C GLU A 682 -28.59 51.31 -14.22
N SER A 683 -27.47 51.63 -14.90
CA SER A 683 -26.89 50.71 -15.89
C SER A 683 -26.31 49.43 -15.27
N TRP A 684 -25.69 49.53 -14.08
CA TRP A 684 -25.12 48.38 -13.37
C TRP A 684 -26.19 47.37 -12.92
N GLU A 685 -27.40 47.83 -12.57
CA GLU A 685 -28.52 46.95 -12.26
C GLU A 685 -28.93 46.11 -13.48
N LYS A 686 -29.04 46.77 -14.65
CA LYS A 686 -29.36 46.11 -15.93
C LYS A 686 -28.24 45.17 -16.38
N GLU A 687 -27.01 45.44 -16.01
CA GLU A 687 -25.85 44.60 -16.34
C GLU A 687 -25.76 43.34 -15.46
N LEU A 688 -26.23 43.41 -14.20
CA LEU A 688 -26.42 42.23 -13.36
C LEU A 688 -27.54 41.31 -13.88
N GLU A 689 -28.58 41.85 -14.53
CA GLU A 689 -29.67 41.02 -15.07
C GLU A 689 -29.42 40.44 -16.47
N LYS A 690 -28.56 41.07 -17.27
CA LYS A 690 -28.19 40.58 -18.61
C LYS A 690 -27.26 39.36 -18.61
N ALA A 691 -26.72 38.96 -17.46
CA ALA A 691 -25.65 37.97 -17.37
C ALA A 691 -26.07 36.49 -17.53
N GLY A 692 -27.34 36.21 -17.85
CA GLY A 692 -27.88 34.84 -17.95
C GLY A 692 -27.48 34.03 -19.19
N ASP A 693 -26.56 34.53 -20.03
CA ASP A 693 -26.18 33.94 -21.32
C ASP A 693 -24.88 33.09 -21.22
N GLY A 694 -24.89 32.10 -20.32
CA GLY A 694 -24.01 30.92 -20.34
C GLY A 694 -22.49 31.10 -20.18
N ASN A 695 -21.98 32.31 -19.94
CA ASN A 695 -20.54 32.60 -19.85
C ASN A 695 -20.22 33.41 -18.56
N GLU A 696 -20.58 32.80 -17.43
CA GLU A 696 -20.64 33.39 -16.09
C GLU A 696 -19.25 33.74 -15.51
N LYS A 697 -18.79 34.97 -15.75
CA LYS A 697 -17.68 35.57 -14.98
C LYS A 697 -18.15 36.06 -13.62
N ALA A 698 -17.35 35.80 -12.58
CA ALA A 698 -17.50 36.46 -11.28
C ALA A 698 -17.54 37.99 -11.43
N VAL A 699 -18.37 38.67 -10.62
CA VAL A 699 -18.60 40.12 -10.68
C VAL A 699 -18.17 40.75 -9.36
N LEU A 700 -17.50 41.89 -9.40
CA LEU A 700 -17.07 42.66 -8.22
C LEU A 700 -17.70 44.06 -8.26
N LEU A 701 -18.64 44.30 -7.35
CA LEU A 701 -19.32 45.58 -7.17
C LEU A 701 -18.48 46.49 -6.26
N LYS A 702 -18.21 47.71 -6.73
CA LYS A 702 -17.48 48.76 -5.99
C LYS A 702 -18.25 50.07 -6.00
N PHE A 703 -18.05 50.91 -4.98
CA PHE A 703 -18.52 52.29 -5.05
C PHE A 703 -17.70 53.10 -6.06
N GLY A 704 -18.38 53.80 -6.96
CA GLY A 704 -17.80 54.65 -8.01
C GLY A 704 -18.89 55.16 -8.97
N ASP A 705 -18.52 56.09 -9.86
CA ASP A 705 -19.40 56.60 -10.92
C ASP A 705 -19.25 55.74 -12.20
N GLU A 706 -20.22 55.82 -13.13
CA GLU A 706 -20.20 55.06 -14.40
C GLU A 706 -18.99 55.38 -15.30
N ASN A 707 -18.32 56.52 -15.07
CA ASN A 707 -17.13 56.96 -15.80
C ASN A 707 -15.79 56.44 -15.22
N ASP A 708 -15.79 55.74 -14.07
CA ASP A 708 -14.57 55.21 -13.46
C ASP A 708 -14.01 54.01 -14.25
N THR A 709 -13.02 54.26 -15.12
CA THR A 709 -12.41 53.22 -15.96
C THR A 709 -11.52 52.27 -15.16
N HIS A 710 -12.06 51.12 -14.75
CA HIS A 710 -11.29 50.05 -14.11
C HIS A 710 -10.43 49.26 -15.11
N ARG A 711 -9.26 48.78 -14.68
CA ARG A 711 -8.40 47.93 -15.53
C ARG A 711 -9.07 46.56 -15.77
N PRO A 712 -9.08 46.04 -17.01
CA PRO A 712 -9.70 44.75 -17.30
C PRO A 712 -8.92 43.61 -16.63
N THR A 713 -9.58 42.89 -15.70
CA THR A 713 -9.04 41.69 -15.05
C THR A 713 -9.53 40.41 -15.73
N PRO A 714 -8.69 39.37 -15.91
CA PRO A 714 -9.13 38.12 -16.52
C PRO A 714 -10.04 37.28 -15.60
N LEU A 715 -9.96 37.48 -14.28
CA LEU A 715 -10.62 36.67 -13.24
C LEU A 715 -12.06 37.08 -12.92
N TYR A 716 -12.39 38.38 -13.00
CA TYR A 716 -13.71 38.92 -12.67
C TYR A 716 -13.97 40.24 -13.40
N LYS A 717 -15.25 40.61 -13.51
CA LYS A 717 -15.72 41.88 -14.07
C LYS A 717 -15.96 42.88 -12.93
N VAL A 718 -15.42 44.09 -13.03
CA VAL A 718 -15.65 45.15 -12.03
C VAL A 718 -16.80 46.04 -12.50
N LEU A 719 -17.76 46.32 -11.62
CA LEU A 719 -18.87 47.24 -11.85
C LEU A 719 -18.86 48.35 -10.80
N SER A 720 -18.91 49.60 -11.25
CA SER A 720 -19.15 50.76 -10.39
C SER A 720 -20.64 50.89 -10.09
N ALA A 721 -21.02 50.90 -8.82
CA ALA A 721 -22.39 51.11 -8.35
C ALA A 721 -22.42 52.26 -7.34
N PRO A 722 -23.17 53.35 -7.58
CA PRO A 722 -23.23 54.52 -6.69
C PRO A 722 -24.08 54.28 -5.43
N SER A 723 -24.11 53.04 -4.92
CA SER A 723 -24.90 52.65 -3.75
C SER A 723 -24.42 53.34 -2.47
N ARG A 724 -25.37 53.94 -1.75
CA ARG A 724 -25.11 54.58 -0.44
C ARG A 724 -24.57 53.57 0.58
N VAL A 725 -24.97 52.30 0.50
CA VAL A 725 -24.53 51.23 1.41
C VAL A 725 -23.04 50.96 1.24
N LEU A 726 -22.57 50.85 -0.03
CA LEU A 726 -21.16 50.64 -0.35
C LEU A 726 -20.29 51.83 0.11
N ARG A 727 -20.76 53.06 -0.14
CA ARG A 727 -20.07 54.29 0.26
C ARG A 727 -19.97 54.46 1.77
N ALA A 728 -21.07 54.26 2.49
CA ALA A 728 -21.16 54.56 3.92
C ALA A 728 -20.31 53.61 4.80
N HIS A 729 -20.06 52.38 4.34
CA HIS A 729 -19.33 51.36 5.11
C HIS A 729 -17.99 50.96 4.49
N ASN A 730 -17.65 51.52 3.32
CA ASN A 730 -16.47 51.20 2.51
C ASN A 730 -16.39 49.69 2.18
N LEU A 731 -17.38 49.25 1.39
CA LEU A 731 -17.59 47.84 1.02
C LEU A 731 -17.24 47.53 -0.44
N GLU A 732 -16.72 46.33 -0.67
CA GLU A 732 -16.65 45.65 -1.97
C GLU A 732 -17.49 44.36 -1.90
N VAL A 733 -18.35 44.11 -2.89
CA VAL A 733 -19.20 42.91 -2.93
C VAL A 733 -18.84 42.04 -4.13
N LEU A 734 -18.32 40.84 -3.88
CA LEU A 734 -18.05 39.81 -4.89
C LEU A 734 -19.28 38.93 -5.09
N VAL A 735 -19.70 38.71 -6.34
CA VAL A 735 -20.82 37.84 -6.72
C VAL A 735 -20.31 36.70 -7.60
N SER A 736 -20.44 35.46 -7.14
CA SER A 736 -19.90 34.24 -7.77
C SER A 736 -20.77 33.02 -7.47
N THR A 737 -20.50 31.88 -8.09
CA THR A 737 -20.96 30.57 -7.64
C THR A 737 -20.08 30.03 -6.51
N LEU A 738 -20.62 29.13 -5.68
CA LEU A 738 -19.83 28.29 -4.77
C LEU A 738 -19.30 27.08 -5.58
N ASN A 739 -17.98 27.00 -5.77
CA ASN A 739 -17.35 25.99 -6.62
C ASN A 739 -17.09 24.68 -5.85
N VAL A 740 -18.16 24.07 -5.34
CA VAL A 740 -18.15 22.80 -4.59
C VAL A 740 -19.22 21.87 -5.19
N ASP A 741 -18.82 20.67 -5.62
CA ASP A 741 -19.75 19.63 -6.10
C ASP A 741 -20.56 19.04 -4.95
N THR A 742 -21.64 19.72 -4.57
CA THR A 742 -22.55 19.30 -3.49
C THR A 742 -23.22 17.93 -3.74
N ALA A 743 -23.18 17.44 -4.98
CA ALA A 743 -23.72 16.14 -5.38
C ALA A 743 -22.81 14.94 -5.00
N ASN A 744 -21.50 15.13 -4.86
CA ASN A 744 -20.52 14.02 -4.75
C ASN A 744 -19.88 13.84 -3.35
N MET A 745 -20.39 14.52 -2.31
CA MET A 745 -19.72 14.59 -0.99
C MET A 745 -19.64 13.29 -0.17
N LEU A 746 -20.17 12.16 -0.65
CA LEU A 746 -20.06 10.87 0.04
C LEU A 746 -18.74 10.12 -0.20
N MET A 747 -17.87 10.59 -1.12
CA MET A 747 -16.70 9.83 -1.59
C MET A 747 -15.35 10.57 -1.55
N THR A 748 -15.28 11.82 -1.07
CA THR A 748 -14.02 12.59 -1.05
C THR A 748 -13.83 13.38 0.25
N ALA A 749 -12.94 12.90 1.12
CA ALA A 749 -12.37 13.69 2.20
C ALA A 749 -11.29 14.64 1.65
N SER A 750 -11.70 15.82 1.19
CA SER A 750 -10.75 16.89 0.84
C SER A 750 -9.99 17.38 2.08
N THR A 751 -8.71 17.69 1.93
CA THR A 751 -7.84 18.17 3.03
C THR A 751 -8.11 19.62 3.45
N GLU A 752 -8.92 20.37 2.70
CA GLU A 752 -9.40 21.71 3.06
C GLU A 752 -10.66 21.63 3.92
N SER A 753 -10.74 22.44 4.98
CA SER A 753 -11.96 22.54 5.81
C SER A 753 -13.08 23.27 5.07
N SER A 754 -14.34 22.88 5.32
CA SER A 754 -15.52 23.50 4.70
C SER A 754 -15.53 25.02 4.85
N GLU A 755 -15.09 25.54 6.01
CA GLU A 755 -14.99 26.98 6.30
C GLU A 755 -14.02 27.72 5.36
N GLU A 756 -12.84 27.15 5.06
CA GLU A 756 -11.84 27.81 4.22
C GLU A 756 -12.32 27.97 2.76
N SER A 757 -13.08 27.01 2.24
CA SER A 757 -13.65 27.09 0.88
C SER A 757 -14.74 28.16 0.72
N VAL A 758 -15.43 28.52 1.81
CA VAL A 758 -16.50 29.55 1.86
C VAL A 758 -15.94 30.95 2.06
N LEU A 759 -14.88 31.10 2.87
CA LEU A 759 -14.23 32.39 3.15
C LEU A 759 -13.13 32.76 2.15
N VAL A 760 -12.66 31.79 1.36
CA VAL A 760 -11.67 31.98 0.29
C VAL A 760 -12.19 31.40 -1.04
N PRO A 761 -13.25 31.99 -1.63
CA PRO A 761 -13.77 31.54 -2.92
C PRO A 761 -12.69 31.52 -4.01
N LYS A 762 -12.67 30.41 -4.74
CA LYS A 762 -11.69 30.08 -5.78
C LYS A 762 -12.19 30.53 -7.15
N LEU A 763 -11.61 31.61 -7.70
CA LEU A 763 -12.03 32.23 -8.96
C LEU A 763 -11.25 31.66 -10.16
N GLN A 764 -11.92 31.40 -11.28
CA GLN A 764 -11.32 30.86 -12.50
C GLN A 764 -11.48 31.81 -13.69
N ALA A 765 -10.45 31.91 -14.54
CA ALA A 765 -10.48 32.75 -15.74
C ALA A 765 -11.07 31.99 -16.94
N THR A 766 -12.01 32.60 -17.66
CA THR A 766 -12.81 31.95 -18.73
C THR A 766 -12.06 31.59 -20.02
N SER A 767 -10.73 31.69 -20.08
CA SER A 767 -9.97 31.61 -21.34
C SER A 767 -8.68 30.77 -21.26
N ALA A 768 -8.45 29.99 -20.19
CA ALA A 768 -7.28 29.12 -20.11
C ALA A 768 -7.51 27.91 -19.18
N ARG A 769 -6.73 26.85 -19.40
CA ARG A 769 -6.55 25.70 -18.49
C ARG A 769 -5.73 26.14 -17.24
N GLY A 770 -6.23 27.14 -16.52
CA GLY A 770 -5.55 27.77 -15.39
C GLY A 770 -6.01 27.19 -14.05
N THR A 771 -5.09 27.17 -13.09
CA THR A 771 -5.40 26.87 -11.68
C THR A 771 -6.33 27.93 -11.08
N PRO A 772 -7.28 27.53 -10.21
CA PRO A 772 -8.15 28.49 -9.53
C PRO A 772 -7.36 29.43 -8.61
N VAL A 773 -7.70 30.72 -8.64
CA VAL A 773 -7.04 31.76 -7.84
C VAL A 773 -7.88 32.06 -6.59
N PRO A 774 -7.32 31.97 -5.37
CA PRO A 774 -8.04 32.27 -4.13
C PRO A 774 -8.36 33.76 -4.01
N TYR A 775 -9.60 34.10 -3.63
CA TYR A 775 -10.03 35.47 -3.36
C TYR A 775 -10.63 35.57 -1.94
N PRO A 776 -9.82 35.91 -0.91
CA PRO A 776 -10.28 35.94 0.48
C PRO A 776 -11.24 37.11 0.76
N VAL A 777 -12.28 36.84 1.55
CA VAL A 777 -13.31 37.81 1.99
C VAL A 777 -13.48 37.84 3.52
N HIS A 778 -14.22 38.82 4.04
CA HIS A 778 -14.45 39.00 5.48
C HIS A 778 -15.80 38.44 5.96
N LYS A 779 -16.81 38.46 5.09
CA LYS A 779 -18.15 37.89 5.31
C LYS A 779 -18.60 37.18 4.03
N THR A 780 -19.37 36.10 4.15
CA THR A 780 -19.95 35.37 3.01
C THR A 780 -21.46 35.14 3.21
N LEU A 781 -22.26 35.56 2.24
CA LEU A 781 -23.68 35.27 2.14
C LEU A 781 -23.87 34.15 1.10
N ILE A 782 -24.41 33.02 1.51
CA ILE A 782 -24.67 31.86 0.62
C ILE A 782 -26.15 31.84 0.27
N LEU A 783 -26.48 31.69 -1.01
CA LEU A 783 -27.85 31.60 -1.50
C LEU A 783 -28.13 30.21 -2.08
N GLY A 784 -29.10 29.50 -1.47
CA GLY A 784 -29.71 28.30 -2.01
C GLY A 784 -31.10 28.57 -2.59
N GLU A 785 -31.43 27.90 -3.69
CA GLU A 785 -32.77 27.92 -4.28
C GLU A 785 -33.55 26.67 -3.86
N GLY A 786 -34.68 26.84 -3.20
CA GLY A 786 -35.49 25.72 -2.74
C GLY A 786 -34.90 24.96 -1.54
N LEU A 787 -35.64 23.94 -1.09
CA LEU A 787 -35.29 23.16 0.10
C LEU A 787 -34.07 22.24 -0.12
N ASP A 788 -33.87 21.77 -1.35
CA ASP A 788 -32.81 20.81 -1.69
C ASP A 788 -31.42 21.45 -1.53
N SER A 789 -31.22 22.70 -1.94
CA SER A 789 -29.98 23.44 -1.69
C SER A 789 -29.72 23.69 -0.21
N ALA A 790 -30.76 23.89 0.59
CA ALA A 790 -30.62 24.04 2.05
C ALA A 790 -30.16 22.73 2.71
N LEU A 791 -30.70 21.59 2.27
CA LEU A 791 -30.27 20.25 2.71
C LEU A 791 -28.85 19.92 2.25
N ALA A 792 -28.49 20.27 1.02
CA ALA A 792 -27.14 20.10 0.48
C ALA A 792 -26.09 20.90 1.29
N PHE A 793 -26.38 22.18 1.59
CA PHE A 793 -25.50 22.99 2.42
C PHE A 793 -25.42 22.48 3.87
N GLY A 794 -26.54 22.01 4.45
CA GLY A 794 -26.56 21.41 5.79
C GLY A 794 -25.65 20.19 5.93
N ARG A 795 -25.51 19.38 4.87
CA ARG A 795 -24.57 18.25 4.82
C ARG A 795 -23.11 18.70 4.70
N PHE A 796 -22.86 19.76 3.93
CA PHE A 796 -21.53 20.35 3.74
C PHE A 796 -20.96 21.03 5.00
N SER A 797 -21.85 21.57 5.87
CA SER A 797 -21.49 22.37 7.05
C SER A 797 -21.47 21.59 8.38
N SER A 798 -21.70 20.28 8.38
CA SER A 798 -21.89 19.48 9.60
C SER A 798 -20.68 19.43 10.55
N ASP A 799 -19.47 19.58 10.01
CA ASP A 799 -18.20 19.31 10.73
C ASP A 799 -17.59 20.55 11.42
N SER A 800 -18.22 21.73 11.34
CA SER A 800 -17.64 23.00 11.87
C SER A 800 -18.67 24.00 12.42
N ALA A 801 -19.75 23.50 13.04
CA ALA A 801 -20.93 24.29 13.44
C ALA A 801 -20.74 25.34 14.59
N LYS A 802 -19.51 25.76 14.94
CA LYS A 802 -19.24 26.78 15.98
C LYS A 802 -18.53 28.04 15.49
N GLY A 803 -17.63 27.97 14.49
CA GLY A 803 -16.86 29.13 14.00
C GLY A 803 -17.62 30.00 12.99
N MET A 804 -18.33 29.37 12.05
CA MET A 804 -19.00 30.06 10.93
C MET A 804 -20.02 31.15 11.29
N ARG A 805 -20.59 31.14 12.51
CA ARG A 805 -21.87 31.80 12.87
C ARG A 805 -21.90 33.33 12.68
N GLU A 806 -20.76 34.00 12.77
CA GLU A 806 -20.67 35.47 12.63
C GLU A 806 -20.30 35.94 11.22
N MET A 807 -19.47 35.16 10.51
CA MET A 807 -18.94 35.53 9.19
C MET A 807 -19.75 34.97 8.01
N VAL A 808 -20.45 33.85 8.20
CA VAL A 808 -21.22 33.18 7.15
C VAL A 808 -22.71 33.25 7.46
N LYS A 809 -23.52 33.65 6.48
CA LYS A 809 -24.98 33.65 6.57
C LYS A 809 -25.57 32.84 5.43
N VAL A 810 -26.50 31.93 5.74
CA VAL A 810 -27.21 31.14 4.74
C VAL A 810 -28.57 31.78 4.45
N ALA A 811 -28.87 32.01 3.19
CA ALA A 811 -30.16 32.45 2.69
C ALA A 811 -30.78 31.36 1.82
N VAL A 812 -32.05 31.06 2.03
CA VAL A 812 -32.80 30.07 1.24
C VAL A 812 -33.99 30.76 0.59
N ASP A 813 -34.03 30.77 -0.74
CA ASP A 813 -35.15 31.32 -1.52
C ASP A 813 -36.30 30.30 -1.51
N LEU A 814 -37.41 30.63 -0.84
CA LEU A 814 -38.59 29.78 -0.69
C LEU A 814 -39.89 30.53 -1.05
N PRO A 815 -40.93 29.84 -1.53
CA PRO A 815 -42.25 30.43 -1.73
C PRO A 815 -42.78 31.11 -0.46
N ALA A 816 -43.37 32.29 -0.61
CA ALA A 816 -43.70 33.17 0.51
C ALA A 816 -44.65 32.51 1.54
N PRO A 817 -44.30 32.49 2.85
CA PRO A 817 -45.18 31.96 3.89
C PRO A 817 -46.41 32.84 4.13
N GLN A 818 -47.51 32.24 4.58
CA GLN A 818 -48.79 32.94 4.80
C GLN A 818 -48.82 33.92 5.99
N LYS A 819 -47.74 33.96 6.80
CA LYS A 819 -47.59 34.88 7.94
C LYS A 819 -46.25 35.60 7.83
N GLU A 820 -46.20 36.82 8.36
CA GLU A 820 -44.96 37.60 8.50
C GLU A 820 -43.97 36.80 9.36
N ALA A 821 -42.76 36.58 8.85
CA ALA A 821 -41.74 35.80 9.53
C ALA A 821 -41.20 36.59 10.73
N HIS A 822 -41.07 35.93 11.89
CA HIS A 822 -40.45 36.54 13.06
C HIS A 822 -38.99 36.89 12.76
N THR A 823 -38.66 38.18 12.78
CA THR A 823 -37.31 38.69 12.51
C THR A 823 -36.37 38.44 13.68
N ASP A 824 -35.79 37.24 13.73
CA ASP A 824 -34.61 36.98 14.55
C ASP A 824 -33.34 37.13 13.72
N ALA A 825 -32.60 38.21 13.97
CA ALA A 825 -31.38 38.53 13.21
C ALA A 825 -30.26 37.50 13.46
N GLN A 826 -30.30 36.80 14.59
CA GLN A 826 -29.30 35.81 15.02
C GLN A 826 -29.57 34.39 14.49
N ALA A 827 -30.70 34.15 13.81
CA ALA A 827 -31.00 32.83 13.23
C ALA A 827 -29.93 32.39 12.21
N GLU A 828 -29.55 31.12 12.23
CA GLU A 828 -28.46 30.55 11.41
C GLU A 828 -28.74 30.62 9.90
N SER A 829 -30.01 30.41 9.52
CA SER A 829 -30.50 30.59 8.15
C SER A 829 -31.59 31.65 8.08
N ALA A 830 -31.64 32.36 6.94
CA ALA A 830 -32.68 33.33 6.60
C ALA A 830 -33.54 32.78 5.45
N VAL A 831 -34.83 32.61 5.68
CA VAL A 831 -35.79 32.36 4.60
C VAL A 831 -36.08 33.68 3.91
N ILE A 832 -35.86 33.75 2.60
CA ILE A 832 -36.12 34.93 1.78
C ILE A 832 -37.03 34.60 0.59
N ASN A 833 -37.53 35.64 -0.06
CA ASN A 833 -38.18 35.53 -1.36
C ASN A 833 -37.68 36.63 -2.31
N VAL A 834 -36.75 36.27 -3.20
CA VAL A 834 -36.10 37.22 -4.12
C VAL A 834 -37.12 37.86 -5.07
N GLN A 835 -38.11 37.08 -5.53
CA GLN A 835 -39.12 37.54 -6.48
C GLN A 835 -40.08 38.60 -5.89
N VAL A 836 -40.56 38.40 -4.66
CA VAL A 836 -41.41 39.38 -3.95
C VAL A 836 -40.63 40.66 -3.64
N GLY A 837 -39.34 40.55 -3.30
CA GLY A 837 -38.46 41.71 -3.12
C GLY A 837 -38.31 42.54 -4.41
N SER A 838 -38.10 41.89 -5.55
CA SER A 838 -38.01 42.55 -6.87
C SER A 838 -39.31 43.23 -7.28
N GLN A 839 -40.46 42.57 -7.07
CA GLN A 839 -41.78 43.15 -7.33
C GLN A 839 -42.06 44.37 -6.43
N ALA A 840 -41.68 44.31 -5.15
CA ALA A 840 -41.79 45.44 -4.24
C ALA A 840 -40.98 46.64 -4.73
N LEU A 841 -39.69 46.44 -5.04
CA LEU A 841 -38.79 47.48 -5.53
C LEU A 841 -39.31 48.12 -6.84
N ALA A 842 -39.78 47.31 -7.79
CA ALA A 842 -40.38 47.81 -9.03
C ALA A 842 -41.62 48.67 -8.76
N SER A 843 -42.55 48.19 -7.93
CA SER A 843 -43.79 48.92 -7.60
C SER A 843 -43.53 50.28 -6.93
N PHE A 844 -42.44 50.41 -6.16
CA PHE A 844 -42.05 51.67 -5.54
C PHE A 844 -41.48 52.67 -6.54
N ARG A 845 -40.69 52.19 -7.51
CA ARG A 845 -40.12 52.99 -8.60
C ARG A 845 -41.18 53.47 -9.60
N GLU A 846 -42.28 52.74 -9.76
CA GLU A 846 -43.45 53.21 -10.53
C GLU A 846 -44.14 54.43 -9.88
N SER A 847 -44.25 54.45 -8.54
CA SER A 847 -44.82 55.58 -7.80
C SER A 847 -44.47 55.54 -6.32
N VAL A 848 -44.02 56.68 -5.78
CA VAL A 848 -43.77 56.88 -4.33
C VAL A 848 -45.06 56.66 -3.49
N ALA A 849 -46.25 56.78 -4.09
CA ALA A 849 -47.52 56.45 -3.44
C ALA A 849 -47.65 54.97 -3.07
N ASN A 850 -46.88 54.09 -3.71
CA ASN A 850 -46.83 52.65 -3.43
C ASN A 850 -45.92 52.30 -2.24
N SER A 851 -45.49 53.28 -1.43
CA SER A 851 -44.65 53.08 -0.23
C SER A 851 -45.16 51.99 0.72
N GLN A 852 -46.48 51.91 0.94
CA GLN A 852 -47.10 50.87 1.78
C GLN A 852 -47.05 49.47 1.14
N ILE A 853 -47.02 49.39 -0.20
CA ILE A 853 -46.89 48.13 -0.95
C ILE A 853 -45.43 47.68 -0.91
N PHE A 854 -44.49 48.61 -1.12
CA PHE A 854 -43.06 48.40 -0.97
C PHE A 854 -42.71 47.87 0.43
N GLU A 855 -43.14 48.57 1.49
CA GLU A 855 -42.88 48.19 2.88
C GLU A 855 -43.38 46.76 3.16
N ARG A 856 -44.64 46.46 2.83
CA ARG A 856 -45.21 45.12 3.01
C ARG A 856 -44.51 44.05 2.19
N GLY A 857 -44.12 44.34 0.95
CA GLY A 857 -43.38 43.41 0.10
C GLY A 857 -41.96 43.17 0.60
N TRP A 858 -41.28 44.22 1.05
CA TRP A 858 -39.93 44.19 1.61
C TRP A 858 -39.88 43.36 2.90
N PHE A 859 -40.80 43.57 3.85
CA PHE A 859 -40.89 42.73 5.05
C PHE A 859 -41.29 41.27 4.73
N LYS A 860 -42.23 41.05 3.80
CA LYS A 860 -42.61 39.68 3.37
C LYS A 860 -41.51 38.93 2.62
N SER A 861 -40.55 39.63 2.02
CA SER A 861 -39.42 39.02 1.29
C SER A 861 -38.28 38.54 2.19
N GLY A 862 -38.29 38.83 3.50
CA GLY A 862 -37.22 38.48 4.44
C GLY A 862 -35.92 39.30 4.29
N LEU A 863 -35.82 40.16 3.27
CA LEU A 863 -34.64 40.99 2.99
C LEU A 863 -34.19 41.94 4.12
N PRO A 864 -35.05 42.50 5.00
CA PRO A 864 -34.60 43.26 6.17
C PRO A 864 -33.58 42.53 7.05
N THR A 865 -33.71 41.21 7.21
CA THR A 865 -32.79 40.38 8.01
C THR A 865 -31.41 40.34 7.37
N LEU A 866 -31.33 40.18 6.05
CA LEU A 866 -30.07 40.17 5.31
C LEU A 866 -29.43 41.56 5.23
N SER A 867 -30.23 42.61 5.00
CA SER A 867 -29.74 44.00 5.00
C SER A 867 -29.15 44.41 6.36
N LYS A 868 -29.81 44.00 7.46
CA LYS A 868 -29.31 44.23 8.83
C LYS A 868 -28.02 43.46 9.13
N TRP A 869 -27.88 42.21 8.67
CA TRP A 869 -26.65 41.42 8.83
C TRP A 869 -25.50 41.90 7.93
N LEU A 870 -25.80 42.37 6.72
CA LEU A 870 -24.81 42.96 5.82
C LEU A 870 -24.17 44.20 6.45
N ILE A 871 -24.97 45.01 7.16
CA ILE A 871 -24.54 46.26 7.80
C ILE A 871 -24.01 46.03 9.23
N SER A 872 -24.31 44.90 9.87
CA SER A 872 -23.78 44.60 11.21
C SER A 872 -22.26 44.53 11.19
N ASP A 873 -21.64 44.97 12.28
CA ASP A 873 -20.19 44.80 12.53
C ASP A 873 -19.28 45.66 11.62
N LEU A 874 -19.86 46.49 10.75
CA LEU A 874 -19.16 47.39 9.83
C LEU A 874 -18.93 48.82 10.37
N GLN A 875 -19.65 49.21 11.42
CA GLN A 875 -19.54 50.54 12.01
C GLN A 875 -18.22 50.68 12.79
N PRO A 876 -17.45 51.79 12.60
CA PRO A 876 -16.20 52.04 13.31
C PRO A 876 -16.46 52.57 14.73
N VAL A 877 -17.06 51.73 15.58
CA VAL A 877 -17.27 52.01 17.01
C VAL A 877 -15.95 51.88 17.79
N GLU A 878 -14.99 51.14 17.23
CA GLU A 878 -13.72 50.74 17.84
C GLU A 878 -12.54 51.09 16.89
N PRO A 879 -11.27 51.09 17.37
CA PRO A 879 -10.10 51.41 16.53
C PRO A 879 -9.90 50.49 15.31
N ILE A 880 -10.57 49.34 15.26
CA ILE A 880 -10.62 48.40 14.14
C ILE A 880 -12.10 48.03 13.93
N LYS A 881 -12.56 47.87 12.67
CA LYS A 881 -13.92 47.40 12.37
C LYS A 881 -14.17 46.03 13.02
N PRO A 882 -15.28 45.80 13.73
CA PRO A 882 -15.56 44.51 14.38
C PRO A 882 -15.42 43.29 13.44
N THR A 883 -15.80 43.38 12.15
CA THR A 883 -15.54 42.33 11.15
C THR A 883 -14.06 41.93 11.01
N MET A 884 -13.15 42.89 11.09
CA MET A 884 -11.70 42.63 11.03
C MET A 884 -11.20 41.97 12.33
N ARG A 885 -11.82 42.28 13.48
CA ARG A 885 -11.55 41.58 14.74
C ARG A 885 -11.99 40.12 14.64
N THR A 886 -13.21 39.82 14.17
CA THR A 886 -13.69 38.45 13.96
C THR A 886 -12.80 37.66 12.99
N LEU A 887 -12.35 38.28 11.89
CA LEU A 887 -11.40 37.67 10.96
C LEU A 887 -10.07 37.29 11.64
N VAL A 888 -9.49 38.21 12.43
CA VAL A 888 -8.22 37.95 13.15
C VAL A 888 -8.38 36.88 14.22
N SER A 889 -9.47 36.89 14.98
CA SER A 889 -9.78 35.84 15.96
C SER A 889 -9.92 34.48 15.28
N SER A 890 -10.69 34.37 14.20
CA SER A 890 -10.83 33.09 13.48
C SER A 890 -9.50 32.59 12.92
N ILE A 891 -8.61 33.45 12.39
CA ILE A 891 -7.28 32.99 11.95
C ILE A 891 -6.47 32.40 13.13
N ALA A 892 -6.59 32.99 14.34
CA ALA A 892 -5.94 32.46 15.53
C ALA A 892 -6.56 31.13 16.02
N ASP A 893 -7.89 31.02 15.94
CA ASP A 893 -8.65 29.84 16.35
C ASP A 893 -8.40 28.66 15.40
N ASP A 894 -8.36 28.90 14.07
CA ASP A 894 -8.06 27.89 13.04
C ASP A 894 -6.66 27.29 13.22
N VAL A 895 -5.67 28.13 13.54
CA VAL A 895 -4.29 27.69 13.81
C VAL A 895 -4.21 26.88 15.10
N GLU A 896 -4.89 27.31 16.16
CA GLU A 896 -4.95 26.55 17.41
C GLU A 896 -5.66 25.20 17.23
N ALA A 897 -6.74 25.15 16.44
CA ALA A 897 -7.44 23.91 16.10
C ALA A 897 -6.57 22.94 15.28
N LYS A 898 -5.83 23.45 14.28
CA LYS A 898 -4.87 22.64 13.50
C LYS A 898 -3.72 22.11 14.37
N LEU A 899 -3.12 22.95 15.22
CA LEU A 899 -2.09 22.55 16.17
C LEU A 899 -2.60 21.51 17.19
N LEU A 900 -3.86 21.63 17.64
CA LEU A 900 -4.48 20.66 18.53
C LEU A 900 -4.76 19.33 17.82
N LYS A 901 -5.25 19.37 16.57
CA LYS A 901 -5.45 18.16 15.73
C LYS A 901 -4.13 17.42 15.51
N GLU A 902 -3.05 18.13 15.19
CA GLU A 902 -1.71 17.56 15.03
C GLU A 902 -1.16 16.99 16.35
N ASP A 903 -1.28 17.72 17.46
CA ASP A 903 -0.88 17.23 18.79
C ASP A 903 -1.68 15.98 19.19
N THR A 904 -2.99 15.93 18.94
CA THR A 904 -3.80 14.74 19.23
C THR A 904 -3.39 13.54 18.38
N ALA A 905 -3.19 13.72 17.07
CA ALA A 905 -2.71 12.64 16.20
C ALA A 905 -1.32 12.14 16.63
N ARG A 906 -0.40 13.04 17.00
CA ARG A 906 0.94 12.69 17.52
C ARG A 906 0.87 12.05 18.90
N LEU A 907 -0.06 12.46 19.78
CA LEU A 907 -0.29 11.81 21.08
C LEU A 907 -0.87 10.41 20.92
N THR A 908 -1.78 10.18 19.95
CA THR A 908 -2.26 8.84 19.60
C THR A 908 -1.14 7.98 19.04
N LEU A 909 -0.27 8.53 18.18
CA LEU A 909 0.92 7.84 17.68
C LEU A 909 1.90 7.50 18.81
N LEU A 910 2.22 8.45 19.69
CA LEU A 910 3.12 8.24 20.83
C LEU A 910 2.53 7.28 21.88
N ALA A 911 1.20 7.25 22.06
CA ALA A 911 0.51 6.29 22.92
C ALA A 911 0.50 4.86 22.33
N SER A 912 0.70 4.71 21.01
CA SER A 912 0.86 3.41 20.35
C SER A 912 2.29 2.86 20.39
N ILE A 913 3.28 3.70 20.72
CA ILE A 913 4.69 3.31 20.83
C ILE A 913 4.95 2.82 22.27
N SER A 914 5.36 1.56 22.41
CA SER A 914 5.76 1.02 23.70
C SER A 914 7.04 1.69 24.22
N THR A 915 7.24 1.65 25.54
CA THR A 915 8.35 2.32 26.23
C THR A 915 9.72 1.92 25.67
N ASP A 916 10.33 2.84 24.91
CA ASP A 916 11.56 2.63 24.11
C ASP A 916 12.77 2.10 24.92
N HIS A 917 12.78 2.32 26.24
CA HIS A 917 13.78 1.75 27.17
C HIS A 917 13.59 0.24 27.43
N GLU A 918 12.34 -0.24 27.42
CA GLU A 918 12.00 -1.66 27.56
C GLU A 918 12.26 -2.41 26.24
N ALA A 919 11.99 -1.77 25.09
CA ALA A 919 12.38 -2.27 23.77
C ALA A 919 13.91 -2.42 23.64
N THR A 920 14.66 -1.39 24.05
CA THR A 920 16.14 -1.42 24.03
C THR A 920 16.70 -2.54 24.93
N ALA A 921 16.16 -2.69 26.15
CA ALA A 921 16.55 -3.78 27.05
C ALA A 921 16.18 -5.17 26.50
N ALA A 922 15.00 -5.31 25.86
CA ALA A 922 14.55 -6.55 25.24
C ALA A 922 15.37 -6.93 23.99
N ILE A 923 16.00 -5.96 23.33
CA ILE A 923 16.93 -6.17 22.21
C ILE A 923 18.32 -6.53 22.69
N SER A 924 18.86 -5.85 23.72
CA SER A 924 20.14 -6.26 24.30
C SER A 924 20.08 -7.71 24.81
N ASN A 925 19.02 -8.08 25.52
CA ASN A 925 18.80 -9.46 25.98
C ASN A 925 18.65 -10.44 24.80
N ALA A 926 18.02 -10.02 23.70
CA ALA A 926 17.92 -10.83 22.49
C ALA A 926 19.30 -11.07 21.82
N LEU A 927 20.17 -10.06 21.81
CA LEU A 927 21.54 -10.17 21.34
C LEU A 927 22.38 -11.07 22.25
N ASP A 928 22.24 -10.95 23.57
CA ASP A 928 22.95 -11.80 24.54
C ASP A 928 22.57 -13.28 24.35
N VAL A 929 21.27 -13.58 24.21
CA VAL A 929 20.75 -14.94 23.92
C VAL A 929 21.17 -15.44 22.54
N TRP A 930 21.25 -14.55 21.54
CA TRP A 930 21.73 -14.89 20.20
C TRP A 930 23.23 -15.25 20.21
N ALA A 931 24.05 -14.46 20.91
CA ALA A 931 25.50 -14.70 21.01
C ALA A 931 25.80 -16.01 21.74
N GLU A 932 25.13 -16.28 22.87
CA GLU A 932 25.27 -17.55 23.60
C GLU A 932 24.91 -18.75 22.70
N ARG A 933 23.76 -18.71 22.03
CA ARG A 933 23.31 -19.78 21.15
C ARG A 933 24.25 -20.00 19.95
N SER A 934 24.69 -18.92 19.32
CA SER A 934 25.58 -18.99 18.15
C SER A 934 26.96 -19.56 18.51
N HIS A 935 27.49 -19.21 19.69
CA HIS A 935 28.73 -19.82 20.19
C HIS A 935 28.56 -21.30 20.59
N THR A 936 27.39 -21.71 21.11
CA THR A 936 27.10 -23.14 21.33
C THR A 936 26.95 -23.92 20.04
N GLU A 937 26.24 -23.39 19.03
CA GLU A 937 26.10 -24.00 17.70
C GLU A 937 27.47 -24.23 17.08
N LEU A 938 28.32 -23.20 17.01
CA LEU A 938 29.65 -23.29 16.40
C LEU A 938 30.51 -24.40 17.03
N ARG A 939 30.40 -24.62 18.33
CA ARG A 939 31.12 -25.70 19.02
C ARG A 939 30.49 -27.04 18.69
N ASP A 940 29.20 -27.19 18.96
CA ASP A 940 28.53 -28.48 18.98
C ASP A 940 28.36 -29.06 17.56
N GLU A 941 28.03 -28.24 16.55
CA GLU A 941 27.92 -28.65 15.14
C GLU A 941 29.27 -29.00 14.51
N LEU A 942 30.36 -28.26 14.84
CA LEU A 942 31.70 -28.59 14.35
C LEU A 942 32.29 -29.81 15.05
N ASP A 943 32.03 -30.00 16.35
CA ASP A 943 32.44 -31.21 17.06
C ASP A 943 31.68 -32.45 16.55
N GLU A 944 30.39 -32.33 16.19
CA GLU A 944 29.67 -33.37 15.44
C GLU A 944 30.28 -33.58 14.04
N ALA A 945 30.52 -32.53 13.25
CA ALA A 945 31.06 -32.64 11.91
C ALA A 945 32.45 -33.31 11.86
N PHE A 946 33.33 -33.01 12.81
CA PHE A 946 34.67 -33.59 12.87
C PHE A 946 34.71 -34.98 13.53
N SER A 947 33.75 -35.32 14.40
CA SER A 947 33.56 -36.70 14.87
C SER A 947 32.80 -37.58 13.86
N ALA A 948 32.09 -36.99 12.90
CA ALA A 948 31.29 -37.70 11.92
C ALA A 948 32.12 -38.63 11.00
N ARG A 949 31.48 -39.73 10.59
CA ARG A 949 32.05 -40.75 9.69
C ARG A 949 32.50 -40.18 8.33
N ASN A 950 31.95 -39.04 7.90
CA ASN A 950 32.33 -38.33 6.68
C ASN A 950 33.72 -37.68 6.79
N TRP A 951 34.03 -36.93 7.86
CA TRP A 951 35.38 -36.39 8.09
C TRP A 951 36.42 -37.51 8.21
N HIS A 952 36.03 -38.64 8.81
CA HIS A 952 36.83 -39.85 8.89
C HIS A 952 37.01 -40.59 7.54
N LYS A 953 36.40 -40.14 6.43
CA LYS A 953 36.77 -40.60 5.07
C LYS A 953 38.10 -39.98 4.63
N LEU A 954 38.49 -38.83 5.19
CA LEU A 954 39.76 -38.15 4.91
C LEU A 954 40.93 -38.61 5.82
N SER A 955 40.94 -39.87 6.26
CA SER A 955 42.12 -40.47 6.94
C SER A 955 43.29 -40.60 5.96
N TRP A 956 44.54 -40.45 6.43
CA TRP A 956 45.72 -40.37 5.54
C TRP A 956 45.86 -41.56 4.56
N TRP A 957 45.54 -42.78 4.99
CA TRP A 957 45.64 -43.98 4.14
C TRP A 957 44.55 -44.06 3.06
N LYS A 958 43.43 -43.35 3.24
CA LYS A 958 42.33 -43.29 2.26
C LYS A 958 42.60 -42.26 1.16
N LEU A 959 43.47 -41.28 1.42
CA LEU A 959 43.81 -40.21 0.49
C LEU A 959 44.32 -40.77 -0.86
N LEU A 960 45.05 -41.89 -0.84
CA LEU A 960 45.52 -42.62 -2.02
C LEU A 960 44.41 -43.04 -3.01
N TRP A 961 43.15 -43.08 -2.56
CA TRP A 961 41.99 -43.52 -3.34
C TRP A 961 40.86 -42.47 -3.41
N ARG A 962 40.99 -41.36 -2.65
CA ARG A 962 39.93 -40.38 -2.38
C ARG A 962 40.49 -38.96 -2.21
N VAL A 963 41.50 -38.60 -3.00
CA VAL A 963 42.08 -37.24 -2.94
C VAL A 963 41.09 -36.18 -3.42
N ASP A 964 40.20 -36.53 -4.34
CA ASP A 964 39.22 -35.61 -4.91
C ASP A 964 38.00 -35.40 -3.98
N ASP A 965 37.78 -36.30 -3.01
CA ASP A 965 36.76 -36.13 -1.94
C ASP A 965 37.11 -34.98 -0.98
N VAL A 966 38.37 -34.50 -0.93
CA VAL A 966 38.84 -33.50 0.04
C VAL A 966 38.14 -32.15 -0.14
N THR A 967 38.07 -31.61 -1.36
CA THR A 967 37.33 -30.37 -1.66
C THR A 967 35.87 -30.51 -1.24
N MET A 968 35.17 -31.54 -1.74
CA MET A 968 33.75 -31.76 -1.49
C MET A 968 33.43 -31.87 0.02
N LEU A 969 34.17 -32.68 0.77
CA LEU A 969 33.89 -32.93 2.19
C LEU A 969 34.29 -31.76 3.09
N SER A 970 35.29 -30.95 2.72
CA SER A 970 35.66 -29.75 3.49
C SER A 970 34.70 -28.59 3.23
N GLN A 971 34.25 -28.43 1.99
CA GLN A 971 33.20 -27.48 1.60
C GLN A 971 31.84 -27.84 2.22
N GLU A 972 31.43 -29.12 2.19
CA GLU A 972 30.18 -29.60 2.81
C GLU A 972 30.09 -29.24 4.30
N ILE A 973 31.20 -29.33 5.04
CA ILE A 973 31.25 -28.98 6.48
C ILE A 973 31.04 -27.47 6.67
N ILE A 974 31.70 -26.62 5.88
CA ILE A 974 31.55 -25.16 6.01
C ILE A 974 30.14 -24.71 5.58
N GLU A 975 29.63 -25.22 4.46
CA GLU A 975 28.33 -24.80 3.91
C GLU A 975 27.12 -25.30 4.70
N ARG A 976 27.23 -26.44 5.40
CA ARG A 976 26.08 -27.07 6.08
C ARG A 976 26.13 -27.05 7.60
N ARG A 977 27.29 -26.80 8.21
CA ARG A 977 27.50 -26.92 9.67
C ARG A 977 28.19 -25.69 10.30
N TRP A 978 28.57 -24.68 9.52
CA TRP A 978 29.20 -23.47 10.04
C TRP A 978 28.20 -22.30 10.10
N LEU A 979 27.71 -22.00 11.31
CA LEU A 979 26.90 -20.82 11.67
C LEU A 979 25.59 -20.67 10.88
N ILE A 980 24.88 -21.77 10.60
CA ILE A 980 23.66 -21.77 9.77
C ILE A 980 22.43 -21.27 10.57
N SER A 981 22.32 -21.63 11.84
CA SER A 981 21.25 -21.17 12.74
C SER A 981 21.55 -19.76 13.26
N ALA A 982 22.82 -19.46 13.56
CA ALA A 982 23.32 -18.13 13.91
C ALA A 982 22.97 -17.08 12.86
N GLU A 983 23.19 -17.37 11.56
CA GLU A 983 22.79 -16.52 10.44
C GLU A 983 21.27 -16.29 10.38
N LYS A 984 20.48 -17.37 10.42
CA LYS A 984 19.01 -17.24 10.38
C LYS A 984 18.45 -16.46 11.57
N SER A 985 19.08 -16.60 12.73
CA SER A 985 18.68 -15.88 13.95
C SER A 985 19.26 -14.47 14.04
N SER A 986 20.35 -14.14 13.32
CA SER A 986 20.82 -12.75 13.18
C SER A 986 19.84 -11.92 12.35
N ILE A 987 19.28 -12.49 11.28
CA ILE A 987 18.21 -11.87 10.48
C ILE A 987 16.95 -11.60 11.35
N PHE A 988 16.59 -12.53 12.23
CA PHE A 988 15.47 -12.32 13.16
C PHE A 988 15.78 -11.24 14.22
N LEU A 989 17.03 -11.14 14.68
CA LEU A 989 17.47 -10.08 15.57
C LEU A 989 17.47 -8.71 14.86
N ALA A 990 17.91 -8.64 13.60
CA ALA A 990 17.83 -7.46 12.74
C ALA A 990 16.37 -7.00 12.55
N GLY A 991 15.46 -7.92 12.23
CA GLY A 991 14.02 -7.62 12.15
C GLY A 991 13.44 -7.05 13.45
N ARG A 992 13.85 -7.58 14.62
CA ARG A 992 13.46 -7.04 15.93
C ARG A 992 14.07 -5.66 16.21
N MET A 993 15.29 -5.40 15.74
CA MET A 993 15.95 -4.10 15.84
C MET A 993 15.28 -3.05 14.94
N ALA A 994 14.97 -3.40 13.69
CA ALA A 994 14.21 -2.56 12.77
C ALA A 994 12.79 -2.26 13.31
N GLN A 995 12.10 -3.25 13.90
CA GLN A 995 10.81 -3.06 14.55
C GLN A 995 10.86 -2.06 15.71
N ALA A 996 11.97 -1.99 16.44
CA ALA A 996 12.20 -0.99 17.48
C ALA A 996 12.90 0.28 16.95
N GLY A 997 13.02 0.48 15.63
CA GLY A 997 13.62 1.66 15.02
C GLY A 997 15.10 1.85 15.34
N PHE A 998 15.90 0.79 15.30
CA PHE A 998 17.37 0.89 15.20
C PHE A 998 17.76 0.79 13.71
N PRO A 999 18.77 1.55 13.24
CA PRO A 999 19.24 1.44 11.86
C PRO A 999 19.97 0.10 11.62
N GLU A 1000 19.85 -0.46 10.43
CA GLU A 1000 20.64 -1.63 9.99
C GLU A 1000 22.06 -1.26 9.55
N ASP A 1001 22.30 0.00 9.18
CA ASP A 1001 23.60 0.51 8.75
C ASP A 1001 24.31 1.33 9.84
N LEU A 1002 25.65 1.36 9.76
CA LEU A 1002 26.47 2.27 10.58
C LEU A 1002 26.32 3.73 10.09
N PRO A 1003 26.21 4.72 10.99
CA PRO A 1003 26.43 6.11 10.63
C PRO A 1003 27.90 6.32 10.21
N GLU A 1004 28.12 7.03 9.10
CA GLU A 1004 29.41 7.13 8.36
C GLU A 1004 30.64 7.61 9.16
N ASN A 1005 30.48 8.04 10.42
CA ASN A 1005 31.50 8.71 11.23
C ASN A 1005 32.27 7.80 12.21
N VAL A 1006 32.12 6.46 12.15
CA VAL A 1006 32.89 5.54 13.01
C VAL A 1006 33.87 4.70 12.21
N VAL A 1007 35.11 5.19 12.11
CA VAL A 1007 36.25 4.42 11.58
C VAL A 1007 36.67 3.38 12.63
N TYR A 1008 36.44 2.10 12.35
CA TYR A 1008 37.02 1.00 13.10
C TYR A 1008 38.23 0.44 12.34
N GLU A 1009 39.43 0.65 12.87
CA GLU A 1009 40.62 -0.06 12.40
C GLU A 1009 40.53 -1.53 12.84
N ILE A 1010 40.31 -2.44 11.89
CA ILE A 1010 40.48 -3.88 12.15
C ILE A 1010 41.97 -4.15 12.28
N PRO A 1011 42.47 -4.72 13.41
CA PRO A 1011 43.88 -5.07 13.53
C PRO A 1011 44.21 -6.23 12.58
N VAL A 1012 44.92 -5.92 11.50
CA VAL A 1012 45.49 -6.94 10.60
C VAL A 1012 46.64 -7.62 11.34
N THR A 1013 46.31 -8.66 12.12
CA THR A 1013 47.32 -9.44 12.83
C THR A 1013 48.07 -10.33 11.85
N THR A 1014 49.31 -9.93 11.58
CA THR A 1014 50.35 -10.68 10.87
C THR A 1014 50.39 -12.16 11.25
N THR A 1015 50.35 -13.05 10.25
CA THR A 1015 50.65 -14.48 10.43
C THR A 1015 52.15 -14.73 10.41
N ASP A 1016 52.71 -14.92 11.60
CA ASP A 1016 54.11 -15.30 11.79
C ASP A 1016 54.27 -16.83 11.62
N THR A 1017 54.61 -17.33 10.42
CA THR A 1017 55.44 -18.56 10.30
C THR A 1017 56.11 -18.79 8.92
N ALA A 1018 57.44 -18.62 8.91
CA ALA A 1018 58.45 -19.31 8.08
C ALA A 1018 58.48 -19.12 6.54
N PRO A 1019 59.68 -19.16 5.91
CA PRO A 1019 59.91 -18.48 4.63
C PRO A 1019 59.88 -19.38 3.38
N THR A 1020 59.43 -18.81 2.27
CA THR A 1020 59.82 -19.21 0.91
C THR A 1020 60.23 -17.97 0.12
N LEU A 1021 61.34 -18.06 -0.62
CA LEU A 1021 61.83 -16.98 -1.49
C LEU A 1021 60.91 -16.78 -2.71
N ASP A 1022 61.08 -15.60 -3.31
CA ASP A 1022 60.60 -15.20 -4.64
C ASP A 1022 59.09 -14.99 -4.80
N ASN A 1023 58.62 -13.83 -4.32
CA ASN A 1023 57.91 -12.83 -5.15
C ASN A 1023 57.74 -11.50 -4.37
N PRO A 1024 57.87 -10.32 -5.00
CA PRO A 1024 57.53 -9.04 -4.37
C PRO A 1024 56.00 -8.91 -4.22
N PRO A 1025 55.50 -8.23 -3.16
CA PRO A 1025 54.07 -8.07 -2.97
C PRO A 1025 53.48 -7.14 -4.04
N PRO A 1026 52.33 -7.50 -4.68
CA PRO A 1026 51.66 -6.61 -5.59
C PRO A 1026 51.05 -5.42 -4.83
N THR A 1027 51.46 -4.22 -5.21
CA THR A 1027 50.87 -2.97 -4.75
C THR A 1027 49.43 -2.88 -5.22
N ASN A 1028 48.46 -2.93 -4.30
CA ASN A 1028 47.06 -2.64 -4.61
C ASN A 1028 46.54 -1.53 -3.69
N LEU A 1029 46.66 -0.29 -4.15
CA LEU A 1029 45.73 0.76 -3.79
C LEU A 1029 44.36 0.37 -4.35
N SER A 1030 43.52 -0.24 -3.52
CA SER A 1030 42.09 -0.36 -3.83
C SER A 1030 41.37 0.87 -3.29
N THR A 1031 41.19 1.89 -4.11
CA THR A 1031 40.24 2.98 -3.87
C THR A 1031 38.80 2.53 -4.15
N ALA A 1032 38.44 1.33 -3.72
CA ALA A 1032 37.07 0.84 -3.73
C ALA A 1032 36.41 1.26 -2.42
N VAL A 1033 35.53 2.26 -2.48
CA VAL A 1033 34.55 2.51 -1.43
C VAL A 1033 33.69 1.25 -1.34
N ARG A 1034 33.91 0.40 -0.32
CA ARG A 1034 32.99 -0.69 0.00
C ARG A 1034 31.63 -0.04 0.27
N LYS A 1035 30.58 -0.48 -0.43
CA LYS A 1035 29.21 -0.12 -0.06
C LYS A 1035 29.00 -0.51 1.40
N ALA A 1036 28.27 0.30 2.16
CA ALA A 1036 27.76 -0.13 3.45
C ALA A 1036 26.94 -1.41 3.23
N GLN A 1037 27.31 -2.49 3.93
CA GLN A 1037 26.55 -3.73 3.97
C GLN A 1037 25.90 -3.86 5.35
N PRO A 1038 24.66 -4.34 5.43
CA PRO A 1038 23.97 -4.52 6.69
C PRO A 1038 24.67 -5.59 7.53
N TRP A 1039 24.77 -5.37 8.84
CA TRP A 1039 25.54 -6.22 9.75
C TRP A 1039 25.07 -7.70 9.78
N SER A 1040 23.83 -7.96 9.37
CA SER A 1040 23.23 -9.29 9.27
C SER A 1040 23.90 -10.18 8.21
N GLU A 1041 24.49 -9.60 7.16
CA GLU A 1041 25.20 -10.32 6.08
C GLU A 1041 26.65 -10.74 6.43
N ASN A 1042 27.17 -10.31 7.58
CA ASN A 1042 28.56 -10.57 7.99
C ASN A 1042 28.90 -12.08 8.06
N ILE A 1043 27.96 -12.91 8.52
CA ILE A 1043 28.18 -14.37 8.65
C ILE A 1043 28.21 -15.04 7.28
N ALA A 1044 27.35 -14.62 6.34
CA ALA A 1044 27.33 -15.15 4.99
C ALA A 1044 28.63 -14.80 4.24
N THR A 1045 29.02 -13.52 4.27
CA THR A 1045 30.26 -13.03 3.64
C THR A 1045 31.49 -13.75 4.19
N ALA A 1046 31.59 -13.91 5.52
CA ALA A 1046 32.71 -14.62 6.14
C ALA A 1046 32.75 -16.12 5.78
N ARG A 1047 31.60 -16.75 5.51
CA ARG A 1047 31.54 -18.15 5.04
C ARG A 1047 32.15 -18.29 3.64
N GLU A 1048 31.81 -17.37 2.73
CA GLU A 1048 32.37 -17.36 1.36
C GLU A 1048 33.88 -17.12 1.37
N GLU A 1049 34.36 -16.14 2.14
CA GLU A 1049 35.78 -15.87 2.33
C GLU A 1049 36.51 -17.10 2.94
N LEU A 1050 35.90 -17.79 3.92
CA LEU A 1050 36.48 -18.97 4.55
C LEU A 1050 36.63 -20.14 3.57
N VAL A 1051 35.62 -20.43 2.75
CA VAL A 1051 35.66 -21.46 1.70
C VAL A 1051 36.74 -21.13 0.67
N ALA A 1052 36.74 -19.91 0.14
CA ALA A 1052 37.67 -19.47 -0.89
C ALA A 1052 39.14 -19.52 -0.41
N ALA A 1053 39.39 -19.12 0.83
CA ALA A 1053 40.74 -19.08 1.38
C ALA A 1053 41.29 -20.44 1.84
N ASN A 1054 40.45 -21.34 2.40
CA ASN A 1054 40.95 -22.51 3.14
C ASN A 1054 40.73 -23.86 2.45
N VAL A 1055 39.77 -23.99 1.52
CA VAL A 1055 39.53 -25.28 0.83
C VAL A 1055 40.59 -25.57 -0.26
N PRO A 1056 40.93 -24.63 -1.18
CA PRO A 1056 41.92 -24.91 -2.22
C PRO A 1056 43.33 -25.25 -1.71
N PRO A 1057 43.90 -24.60 -0.67
CA PRO A 1057 45.20 -24.98 -0.13
C PRO A 1057 45.24 -26.39 0.48
N LEU A 1058 44.14 -26.82 1.12
CA LEU A 1058 44.04 -28.17 1.70
C LEU A 1058 44.03 -29.25 0.60
N GLN A 1059 43.32 -29.00 -0.51
CA GLN A 1059 43.32 -29.86 -1.70
C GLN A 1059 44.72 -29.95 -2.33
N ALA A 1060 45.39 -28.80 -2.53
CA ALA A 1060 46.72 -28.74 -3.11
C ALA A 1060 47.76 -29.49 -2.25
N LEU A 1061 47.66 -29.38 -0.91
CA LEU A 1061 48.50 -30.13 0.02
C LEU A 1061 48.24 -31.64 -0.09
N ALA A 1062 46.98 -32.07 -0.16
CA ALA A 1062 46.60 -33.47 -0.31
C ALA A 1062 47.22 -34.11 -1.56
N GLN A 1063 47.04 -33.47 -2.72
CA GLN A 1063 47.58 -33.91 -4.01
C GLN A 1063 49.12 -33.92 -4.00
N ARG A 1064 49.76 -32.88 -3.44
CA ARG A 1064 51.22 -32.80 -3.30
C ARG A 1064 51.80 -33.94 -2.44
N LEU A 1065 51.13 -34.33 -1.36
CA LEU A 1065 51.57 -35.43 -0.50
C LEU A 1065 51.50 -36.79 -1.21
N ILE A 1066 50.45 -37.05 -2.02
CA ILE A 1066 50.35 -38.29 -2.80
C ILE A 1066 51.47 -38.35 -3.84
N LEU A 1067 51.66 -37.28 -4.62
CA LEU A 1067 52.71 -37.22 -5.65
C LEU A 1067 54.11 -37.42 -5.05
N GLN A 1068 54.39 -36.83 -3.88
CA GLN A 1068 55.65 -37.07 -3.16
C GLN A 1068 55.78 -38.51 -2.66
N THR A 1069 54.71 -39.13 -2.18
CA THR A 1069 54.71 -40.51 -1.67
C THR A 1069 54.90 -41.52 -2.80
N MET A 1070 54.20 -41.34 -3.92
CA MET A 1070 54.38 -42.16 -5.12
C MET A 1070 55.78 -42.01 -5.69
N SER A 1071 56.27 -40.77 -5.87
CA SER A 1071 57.62 -40.51 -6.40
C SER A 1071 58.72 -41.13 -5.53
N THR A 1072 58.67 -40.94 -4.21
CA THR A 1072 59.67 -41.52 -3.30
C THR A 1072 59.59 -43.04 -3.22
N THR A 1073 58.39 -43.62 -3.23
CA THR A 1073 58.20 -45.07 -3.33
C THR A 1073 58.78 -45.61 -4.64
N SER A 1074 58.38 -45.07 -5.79
CA SER A 1074 58.86 -45.49 -7.11
C SER A 1074 60.38 -45.36 -7.26
N LEU A 1075 60.99 -44.29 -6.76
CA LEU A 1075 62.45 -44.12 -6.76
C LEU A 1075 63.15 -45.16 -5.87
N SER A 1076 62.62 -45.45 -4.68
CA SER A 1076 63.17 -46.49 -3.80
C SER A 1076 63.02 -47.90 -4.38
N SER A 1077 61.91 -48.19 -5.05
CA SER A 1077 61.66 -49.47 -5.74
C SER A 1077 62.54 -49.63 -6.99
N ALA A 1078 62.77 -48.55 -7.75
CA ALA A 1078 63.70 -48.55 -8.87
C ALA A 1078 65.15 -48.74 -8.41
N LEU A 1079 65.56 -48.08 -7.32
CA LEU A 1079 66.87 -48.26 -6.70
C LEU A 1079 67.06 -49.70 -6.19
N SER A 1080 66.04 -50.26 -5.52
CA SER A 1080 66.01 -51.66 -5.11
C SER A 1080 66.18 -52.62 -6.29
N ALA A 1081 65.45 -52.40 -7.40
CA ALA A 1081 65.56 -53.22 -8.59
C ALA A 1081 66.97 -53.13 -9.23
N LEU A 1082 67.56 -51.93 -9.28
CA LEU A 1082 68.91 -51.71 -9.79
C LEU A 1082 69.97 -52.39 -8.90
N LEU A 1083 69.85 -52.31 -7.57
CA LEU A 1083 70.75 -52.99 -6.62
C LEU A 1083 70.66 -54.52 -6.68
N TYR A 1084 69.48 -55.06 -6.99
CA TYR A 1084 69.31 -56.48 -7.25
C TYR A 1084 69.96 -56.91 -8.58
N VAL A 1085 69.72 -56.15 -9.66
CA VAL A 1085 70.29 -56.44 -10.99
C VAL A 1085 71.81 -56.25 -11.03
N SER A 1086 72.38 -55.34 -10.23
CA SER A 1086 73.83 -55.14 -10.14
C SER A 1086 74.57 -56.25 -9.37
N SER A 1087 73.89 -57.30 -8.92
CA SER A 1087 74.45 -58.42 -8.15
C SER A 1087 75.21 -58.00 -6.88
N SER A 1088 74.96 -56.80 -6.37
CA SER A 1088 75.75 -56.17 -5.30
C SER A 1088 75.14 -56.40 -3.90
N CYS A 1089 73.88 -56.80 -3.85
CA CYS A 1089 73.11 -57.07 -2.63
C CYS A 1089 72.21 -58.30 -2.83
N SER A 1090 71.87 -58.98 -1.73
CA SER A 1090 70.89 -60.08 -1.75
C SER A 1090 69.46 -59.59 -1.99
N VAL A 1091 68.55 -60.51 -2.37
CA VAL A 1091 67.10 -60.23 -2.52
C VAL A 1091 66.51 -59.57 -1.27
N PHE A 1092 66.95 -60.01 -0.08
CA PHE A 1092 66.49 -59.47 1.20
C PHE A 1092 66.97 -58.03 1.45
N GLU A 1093 68.23 -57.72 1.13
CA GLU A 1093 68.79 -56.37 1.28
C GLU A 1093 68.23 -55.39 0.25
N ALA A 1094 68.10 -55.81 -1.01
CA ALA A 1094 67.43 -55.02 -2.04
C ALA A 1094 65.96 -54.74 -1.66
N GLY A 1095 65.21 -55.78 -1.26
CA GLY A 1095 63.83 -55.65 -0.79
C GLY A 1095 63.69 -54.73 0.43
N ALA A 1096 64.67 -54.72 1.34
CA ALA A 1096 64.69 -53.82 2.48
C ALA A 1096 64.77 -52.35 2.08
N VAL A 1097 65.48 -51.99 0.99
CA VAL A 1097 65.55 -50.61 0.47
C VAL A 1097 64.18 -50.12 -0.03
N ALA A 1098 63.45 -50.96 -0.78
CA ALA A 1098 62.10 -50.63 -1.22
C ALA A 1098 61.10 -50.53 -0.04
N ALA A 1099 61.17 -51.46 0.91
CA ALA A 1099 60.33 -51.44 2.10
C ALA A 1099 60.61 -50.20 2.99
N LEU A 1100 61.87 -49.79 3.12
CA LEU A 1100 62.28 -48.60 3.86
C LEU A 1100 61.80 -47.31 3.17
N GLY A 1101 61.90 -47.20 1.85
CA GLY A 1101 61.36 -46.05 1.10
C GLY A 1101 59.83 -45.93 1.19
N LEU A 1102 59.11 -47.05 1.08
CA LEU A 1102 57.65 -47.10 1.27
C LEU A 1102 57.24 -46.72 2.70
N THR A 1103 57.88 -47.29 3.72
CA THR A 1103 57.53 -47.00 5.13
C THR A 1103 57.85 -45.58 5.55
N LEU A 1104 58.98 -45.01 5.10
CA LEU A 1104 59.33 -43.61 5.38
C LEU A 1104 58.40 -42.62 4.67
N SER A 1105 58.03 -42.89 3.42
CA SER A 1105 57.12 -42.02 2.65
C SER A 1105 55.71 -42.03 3.22
N LEU A 1106 55.14 -43.20 3.55
CA LEU A 1106 53.84 -43.30 4.22
C LEU A 1106 53.85 -42.66 5.61
N ARG A 1107 54.90 -42.83 6.41
CA ARG A 1107 55.02 -42.17 7.73
C ARG A 1107 55.10 -40.65 7.62
N ARG A 1108 55.78 -40.12 6.60
CA ARG A 1108 55.82 -38.69 6.29
C ARG A 1108 54.44 -38.18 5.87
N MET A 1109 53.76 -38.91 4.97
CA MET A 1109 52.41 -38.59 4.49
C MET A 1109 51.41 -38.53 5.65
N GLN A 1110 51.42 -39.55 6.53
CA GLN A 1110 50.62 -39.58 7.75
C GLN A 1110 50.84 -38.31 8.58
N LYS A 1111 52.08 -38.04 9.01
CA LYS A 1111 52.39 -36.94 9.92
C LYS A 1111 52.01 -35.58 9.36
N LEU A 1112 52.26 -35.34 8.07
CA LEU A 1112 51.94 -34.07 7.42
C LEU A 1112 50.43 -33.90 7.17
N TRP A 1113 49.73 -34.98 6.80
CA TRP A 1113 48.27 -34.91 6.56
C TRP A 1113 47.46 -34.81 7.86
N GLU A 1114 47.84 -35.54 8.90
CA GLU A 1114 47.17 -35.46 10.21
C GLU A 1114 47.35 -34.04 10.80
N GLY A 1115 48.56 -33.49 10.79
CA GLY A 1115 48.82 -32.11 11.22
C GLY A 1115 48.10 -31.05 10.38
N ALA A 1116 48.00 -31.23 9.05
CA ALA A 1116 47.24 -30.31 8.19
C ALA A 1116 45.74 -30.31 8.52
N ARG A 1117 45.14 -31.48 8.75
CA ARG A 1117 43.72 -31.59 9.15
C ARG A 1117 43.44 -31.02 10.54
N GLU A 1118 44.37 -31.15 11.48
CA GLU A 1118 44.24 -30.56 12.82
C GLU A 1118 44.37 -29.03 12.77
N SER A 1119 45.35 -28.52 12.01
CA SER A 1119 45.51 -27.08 11.77
C SER A 1119 44.27 -26.47 11.13
N TRP A 1120 43.73 -27.10 10.08
CA TRP A 1120 42.53 -26.61 9.37
C TRP A 1120 41.28 -26.62 10.27
N GLN A 1121 41.10 -27.68 11.08
CA GLN A 1121 40.04 -27.74 12.11
C GLN A 1121 40.17 -26.64 13.18
N GLY A 1122 41.39 -26.19 13.48
CA GLY A 1122 41.63 -25.04 14.35
C GLY A 1122 41.22 -23.74 13.68
N THR A 1123 41.65 -23.52 12.43
CA THR A 1123 41.32 -22.31 11.65
C THR A 1123 39.81 -22.11 11.48
N VAL A 1124 39.07 -23.14 11.08
CA VAL A 1124 37.60 -23.05 10.89
C VAL A 1124 36.85 -22.70 12.18
N ARG A 1125 37.30 -23.21 13.33
CA ARG A 1125 36.73 -22.87 14.66
C ARG A 1125 37.08 -21.44 15.08
N GLU A 1126 38.30 -20.99 14.80
CA GLU A 1126 38.77 -19.67 15.22
C GLU A 1126 38.15 -18.54 14.39
N GLU A 1127 38.08 -18.67 13.07
CA GLU A 1127 37.38 -17.69 12.23
C GLU A 1127 35.89 -17.60 12.57
N GLY A 1128 35.22 -18.73 12.88
CA GLY A 1128 33.83 -18.71 13.36
C GLY A 1128 33.65 -17.88 14.64
N ARG A 1129 34.59 -17.96 15.59
CA ARG A 1129 34.55 -17.15 16.83
C ARG A 1129 34.76 -15.67 16.53
N ARG A 1130 35.66 -15.34 15.61
CA ARG A 1130 35.96 -13.96 15.20
C ARG A 1130 34.76 -13.32 14.52
N THR A 1131 34.12 -14.02 13.57
CA THR A 1131 32.92 -13.54 12.86
C THR A 1131 31.76 -13.27 13.83
N LEU A 1132 31.49 -14.18 14.77
CA LEU A 1132 30.45 -13.98 15.78
C LEU A 1132 30.74 -12.77 16.67
N LYS A 1133 31.96 -12.65 17.19
CA LYS A 1133 32.35 -11.52 18.04
C LYS A 1133 32.28 -10.17 17.31
N ALA A 1134 32.78 -10.11 16.07
CA ALA A 1134 32.71 -8.89 15.25
C ALA A 1134 31.25 -8.45 15.01
N THR A 1135 30.36 -9.42 14.78
CA THR A 1135 28.92 -9.16 14.60
C THR A 1135 28.28 -8.68 15.91
N GLU A 1136 28.60 -9.29 17.05
CA GLU A 1136 28.11 -8.86 18.37
C GLU A 1136 28.58 -7.44 18.73
N ASP A 1137 29.88 -7.15 18.59
CA ASP A 1137 30.46 -5.83 18.90
C ASP A 1137 29.84 -4.72 18.02
N LEU A 1138 29.56 -5.01 16.75
CA LEU A 1138 28.90 -4.11 15.80
C LEU A 1138 27.44 -3.80 16.20
N VAL A 1139 26.67 -4.82 16.59
CA VAL A 1139 25.28 -4.62 17.05
C VAL A 1139 25.25 -3.85 18.38
N ARG A 1140 26.15 -4.14 19.32
CA ARG A 1140 26.27 -3.36 20.57
C ARG A 1140 26.64 -1.90 20.32
N LEU A 1141 27.40 -1.59 19.27
CA LEU A 1141 27.71 -0.22 18.86
C LEU A 1141 26.48 0.52 18.33
N ILE A 1142 25.66 -0.12 17.48
CA ILE A 1142 24.39 0.43 16.97
C ILE A 1142 23.42 0.71 18.12
N ILE A 1143 23.31 -0.20 19.10
CA ILE A 1143 22.44 0.00 20.27
C ILE A 1143 22.88 1.25 21.07
N ARG A 1144 24.19 1.38 21.34
CA ARG A 1144 24.75 2.51 22.10
C ARG A 1144 24.64 3.86 21.37
N SER A 1145 24.74 3.88 20.04
CA SER A 1145 24.64 5.13 19.27
C SER A 1145 23.23 5.73 19.37
N LYS A 1146 22.18 4.90 19.35
CA LYS A 1146 20.79 5.33 19.53
C LYS A 1146 20.50 5.84 20.94
N GLU A 1147 21.08 5.23 21.98
CA GLU A 1147 20.97 5.74 23.36
C GLU A 1147 21.62 7.13 23.52
N GLN A 1148 22.72 7.40 22.81
CA GLN A 1148 23.41 8.70 22.84
C GLN A 1148 22.75 9.78 21.97
N GLY A 1149 22.05 9.40 20.90
CA GLY A 1149 21.34 10.33 20.00
C GLY A 1149 20.17 11.11 20.63
N LYS A 1150 19.68 10.70 21.80
CA LYS A 1150 18.49 11.27 22.48
C LYS A 1150 18.65 12.67 23.09
N THR A 1151 19.72 13.38 22.77
CA THR A 1151 19.87 14.81 23.11
C THR A 1151 19.78 15.74 21.90
N GLN A 1152 19.21 15.26 20.80
CA GLN A 1152 18.72 16.12 19.72
C GLN A 1152 17.28 16.55 20.02
N VAL A 1153 17.06 17.86 20.10
CA VAL A 1153 15.76 18.47 20.44
C VAL A 1153 14.76 18.19 19.32
N ASP A 1154 13.53 17.81 19.66
CA ASP A 1154 12.41 17.69 18.71
C ASP A 1154 12.11 19.07 18.10
N GLU A 1155 12.70 19.37 16.94
CA GLU A 1155 12.61 20.68 16.28
C GLU A 1155 11.14 21.05 16.02
N GLY A 1156 10.30 20.08 15.63
CA GLY A 1156 8.86 20.27 15.48
C GLY A 1156 8.10 20.53 16.79
N ALA A 1157 8.63 20.17 17.97
CA ALA A 1157 8.07 20.62 19.24
C ALA A 1157 8.45 22.08 19.57
N VAL A 1158 9.62 22.53 19.12
CA VAL A 1158 10.04 23.93 19.25
C VAL A 1158 9.18 24.82 18.34
N GLU A 1159 8.98 24.43 17.09
CA GLU A 1159 8.13 25.15 16.12
C GLU A 1159 6.68 25.26 16.62
N ARG A 1160 6.03 24.16 17.00
CA ARG A 1160 4.64 24.19 17.50
C ARG A 1160 4.48 24.99 18.79
N ARG A 1161 5.53 25.04 19.64
CA ARG A 1161 5.54 25.91 20.81
C ARG A 1161 5.66 27.39 20.41
N GLN A 1162 6.54 27.73 19.47
CA GLN A 1162 6.65 29.09 18.94
C GLN A 1162 5.36 29.54 18.25
N ALA A 1163 4.69 28.66 17.50
CA ALA A 1163 3.37 28.92 16.91
C ALA A 1163 2.30 29.23 17.98
N ARG A 1164 2.24 28.46 19.08
CA ARG A 1164 1.33 28.75 20.21
C ARG A 1164 1.66 30.07 20.91
N GLU A 1165 2.95 30.37 21.12
CA GLU A 1165 3.39 31.63 21.71
C GLU A 1165 3.03 32.83 20.79
N ALA A 1166 3.11 32.68 19.46
CA ALA A 1166 2.66 33.67 18.48
C ALA A 1166 1.13 33.86 18.47
N VAL A 1167 0.33 32.77 18.49
CA VAL A 1167 -1.14 32.83 18.60
C VAL A 1167 -1.56 33.56 19.89
N LYS A 1168 -0.88 33.29 21.02
CA LYS A 1168 -1.11 33.99 22.28
C LYS A 1168 -0.78 35.48 22.16
N ALA A 1169 0.32 35.85 21.52
CA ALA A 1169 0.68 37.26 21.30
C ALA A 1169 -0.37 38.01 20.45
N VAL A 1170 -0.94 37.38 19.42
CA VAL A 1170 -2.04 37.94 18.62
C VAL A 1170 -3.29 38.17 19.49
N ARG A 1171 -3.70 37.18 20.29
CA ARG A 1171 -4.85 37.32 21.22
C ARG A 1171 -4.61 38.40 22.28
N GLU A 1172 -3.41 38.50 22.84
CA GLU A 1172 -3.04 39.55 23.80
C GLU A 1172 -3.06 40.95 23.17
N ALA A 1173 -2.52 41.12 21.96
CA ALA A 1173 -2.58 42.39 21.24
C ALA A 1173 -4.03 42.80 20.94
N LEU A 1174 -4.86 41.86 20.48
CA LEU A 1174 -6.28 42.08 20.18
C LEU A 1174 -7.08 42.46 21.45
N ALA A 1175 -6.78 41.85 22.60
CA ALA A 1175 -7.40 42.16 23.89
C ALA A 1175 -6.90 43.47 24.54
N LYS A 1176 -5.68 43.93 24.24
CA LYS A 1176 -5.21 45.27 24.63
C LYS A 1176 -5.95 46.37 23.86
N MET A 1177 -6.26 46.12 22.59
CA MET A 1177 -6.95 47.09 21.74
C MET A 1177 -8.41 47.32 22.14
N SER A 1178 -9.11 46.35 22.75
CA SER A 1178 -10.45 46.59 23.32
C SER A 1178 -10.40 47.36 24.64
N LYS A 1179 -9.43 47.07 25.51
CA LYS A 1179 -9.24 47.75 26.81
C LYS A 1179 -8.73 49.20 26.73
N GLN A 1180 -8.34 49.70 25.55
CA GLN A 1180 -8.01 51.11 25.32
C GLN A 1180 -9.21 51.94 24.85
N THR A 1181 -10.40 51.33 24.77
CA THR A 1181 -11.67 51.95 24.34
C THR A 1181 -12.75 52.00 25.42
N GLU A 1182 -12.53 51.34 26.57
CA GLU A 1182 -13.25 51.55 27.84
C GLU A 1182 -12.57 52.66 28.66
#